data_AF-A0A9P4WFE4-F1
#
_entry.id   AF-A0A9P4WFE4-F1
#
_cell.length_a   1.000
_cell.length_b   1.000
_cell.length_c   1.000
_cell.angle_alpha   90.00
_cell.angle_beta   90.00
_cell.angle_gamma   90.00
#
_symmetry.space_group_name_H-M   'P 1'
#
loop_
_entity.id
_entity.type
_entity.pdbx_description
1 polymer ?
#
loop_
_entity_poly.entity_id
_entity_poly.type
_entity_poly.pdbx_seq_one_letter_code
_entity_poly.pdbx_strand_id
1 'polypeptide(L)'
;MPLLSKQYCVRHEALRTLPLAQHLQAERRSYSCAWPSLFVLIGNAERSATLQTLFGVKKARWPLTSRTGSEMHLHLDPTTAFVERPILLASYDARQRSVSRTIGRTIARPDKCHKETRHVLRQLPSSEQAASDDVLPRLLGPFADVFCFFSDDLGGFRQIAQCLARWLDQGCSPSLPNIVRPSVLVVTSGVVTSGADKAKSTLLSMLAEETTVDLHQQFADIDVLVVFPKKAVSAEARWRPLRERLMKRSDRMRIERKARRVLYSATHLAAFLQSAGPHFARNPSDPFYCIQASRAHNPVAPDLAEHHSTFLKHIVSSTQLMEFAAPLLASTLLLDSYPPGAHAVFDCRDVFEALYRPAFRQVSDARVVAFEETNDVILRSGIADLVANHFVRCFEQLVGGRAAADIHRHNLASFQSQWHGIQSISTCAAIATDLFINGRTLSEAIQRFPWMMERAFKRRTSLNIPLLSRAIELSASYLADGLYSADNLEAVLKDALGADKTILDTSYATSTGTRVGLPVATVSDYPSYRVFTNYNGVGTRDTDSSRSIIKLEDKASRVPLWEIVRAATAAPCFFPAKHINGVGTFQDAGLLENDPSFWALAEASALFPHSGQPDFVISLGTGEPAPSNYDIPTSDRRSKRKIGMLRRVLSLMEEKTREKNVRRACKSGGLAGNIVDRYHRLSVEYDGDEPRLDDVSSISEVILKAQADPSLSLKIKAVARCMLASLFYFTLDSDSLPQWRNGKYVLSGHIRCSIRRGCGGPSRHGSDALDALLGKLSDDRGTFRVGDSAVPSNSYLGEDGNFCIPITIETEGMFAITLKLGSKEEPSSNISGSPFSVQKLVAAQGLDAPFGHSDHRKRKRAGEAEGPAKKRRRT
;
A
#
# COMPACT_ATOMS: atom_id res chain seq x y z
N MET A 1 -34.64 -37.66 -10.95
CA MET A 1 -34.81 -37.51 -9.48
C MET A 1 -33.82 -36.49 -8.95
N PRO A 2 -34.21 -35.21 -8.76
CA PRO A 2 -33.34 -34.21 -8.14
C PRO A 2 -33.50 -34.22 -6.61
N LEU A 3 -32.44 -34.56 -5.88
CA LEU A 3 -32.39 -34.37 -4.42
C LEU A 3 -32.15 -32.89 -4.13
N LEU A 4 -33.22 -32.18 -3.77
CA LEU A 4 -33.22 -30.75 -3.45
C LEU A 4 -32.32 -30.45 -2.24
N SER A 5 -31.14 -29.87 -2.51
CA SER A 5 -30.31 -29.21 -1.51
C SER A 5 -31.02 -27.96 -0.99
N LYS A 6 -31.81 -28.12 0.08
CA LYS A 6 -32.50 -27.01 0.74
C LYS A 6 -31.49 -26.07 1.40
N GLN A 7 -31.01 -25.08 0.65
CA GLN A 7 -30.38 -23.89 1.19
C GLN A 7 -31.42 -23.11 2.01
N TYR A 8 -31.50 -23.42 3.31
CA TYR A 8 -32.30 -22.66 4.25
C TYR A 8 -31.66 -21.28 4.47
N CYS A 9 -32.07 -20.30 3.67
CA CYS A 9 -31.67 -18.91 3.81
C CYS A 9 -32.35 -18.26 5.03
N VAL A 10 -31.87 -18.61 6.23
CA VAL A 10 -32.29 -17.98 7.48
C VAL A 10 -31.55 -16.65 7.64
N ARG A 11 -32.29 -15.54 7.75
CA ARG A 11 -31.73 -14.23 8.06
C ARG A 11 -31.38 -14.14 9.55
N HIS A 12 -30.22 -14.65 9.94
CA HIS A 12 -29.66 -14.31 11.25
C HIS A 12 -29.03 -12.91 11.19
N GLU A 13 -29.77 -11.90 11.66
CA GLU A 13 -29.26 -10.53 11.79
C GLU A 13 -28.50 -10.37 13.12
N ALA A 14 -27.22 -10.72 13.09
CA ALA A 14 -26.22 -10.23 14.04
C ALA A 14 -25.20 -9.36 13.28
N LEU A 15 -24.70 -8.29 13.91
CA LEU A 15 -23.73 -7.36 13.30
C LEU A 15 -24.19 -6.70 11.99
N ARG A 16 -25.31 -5.95 12.03
CA ARG A 16 -25.36 -4.71 11.22
C ARG A 16 -24.25 -3.80 11.76
N THR A 17 -23.25 -3.46 10.96
CA THR A 17 -22.14 -2.62 11.42
C THR A 17 -22.66 -1.28 11.96
N LEU A 18 -22.29 -0.95 13.19
CA LEU A 18 -22.81 0.17 13.96
C LEU A 18 -22.89 1.48 13.15
N PRO A 19 -24.06 2.18 13.13
CA PRO A 19 -24.21 3.49 12.50
C PRO A 19 -23.19 4.54 12.98
N LEU A 20 -22.58 4.33 14.15
CA LEU A 20 -21.38 4.99 14.68
C LEU A 20 -20.39 5.41 13.59
N ALA A 21 -20.01 4.45 12.73
CA ALA A 21 -19.00 4.64 11.70
C ALA A 21 -19.37 5.83 10.81
N GLN A 22 -20.62 5.85 10.34
CA GLN A 22 -21.13 6.80 9.36
C GLN A 22 -21.55 8.12 10.02
N HIS A 23 -22.05 8.10 11.26
CA HIS A 23 -22.37 9.32 11.99
C HIS A 23 -21.10 10.13 12.30
N LEU A 24 -20.06 9.48 12.85
CA LEU A 24 -18.75 10.12 13.06
C LEU A 24 -18.00 10.43 11.75
N GLN A 25 -18.23 9.71 10.66
CA GLN A 25 -17.67 10.04 9.33
C GLN A 25 -18.39 11.22 8.67
N ALA A 26 -19.70 11.40 8.85
CA ALA A 26 -20.44 12.53 8.31
C ALA A 26 -20.06 13.85 8.99
N GLU A 27 -19.86 13.83 10.31
CA GLU A 27 -19.55 15.02 11.10
C GLU A 27 -18.03 15.18 11.39
N ARG A 28 -17.18 14.41 10.69
CA ARG A 28 -15.71 14.29 10.87
C ARG A 28 -14.97 15.61 11.11
N ARG A 29 -15.46 16.71 10.52
CA ARG A 29 -14.89 18.06 10.61
C ARG A 29 -14.83 18.64 12.04
N SER A 30 -15.64 18.15 12.99
CA SER A 30 -15.65 18.65 14.38
C SER A 30 -15.02 17.71 15.41
N TYR A 31 -14.62 16.48 15.02
CA TYR A 31 -14.38 15.39 15.98
C TYR A 31 -12.97 14.80 16.01
N SER A 32 -12.05 15.25 15.17
CA SER A 32 -10.66 14.73 15.12
C SER A 32 -9.84 14.92 16.40
N CYS A 33 -10.30 15.79 17.32
CA CYS A 33 -9.66 16.07 18.61
C CYS A 33 -10.45 15.54 19.81
N ALA A 34 -11.58 14.86 19.60
CA ALA A 34 -12.43 14.34 20.66
C ALA A 34 -12.01 12.93 21.12
N TRP A 35 -12.11 12.67 22.42
CA TRP A 35 -11.71 11.42 23.09
C TRP A 35 -12.94 10.81 23.78
N PRO A 36 -13.78 10.05 23.05
CA PRO A 36 -15.08 9.56 23.55
C PRO A 36 -14.96 8.67 24.80
N SER A 37 -16.10 8.50 25.47
CA SER A 37 -16.32 7.45 26.48
C SER A 37 -17.49 6.56 26.04
N LEU A 38 -17.36 5.24 26.19
CA LEU A 38 -18.36 4.26 25.74
C LEU A 38 -19.00 3.54 26.95
N PHE A 39 -20.30 3.72 27.14
CA PHE A 39 -21.08 2.98 28.13
C PHE A 39 -22.00 1.98 27.42
N VAL A 40 -21.98 0.72 27.86
CA VAL A 40 -22.86 -0.34 27.34
C VAL A 40 -24.01 -0.54 28.32
N LEU A 41 -25.24 -0.31 27.88
CA LEU A 41 -26.44 -0.37 28.71
C LEU A 41 -27.26 -1.62 28.33
N ILE A 42 -27.19 -2.64 29.20
CA ILE A 42 -27.79 -3.97 29.03
C ILE A 42 -29.09 -4.03 29.85
N GLY A 43 -30.22 -4.08 29.15
CA GLY A 43 -31.53 -4.10 29.78
C GLY A 43 -32.65 -3.73 28.80
N ASN A 44 -33.83 -3.46 29.33
CA ASN A 44 -35.08 -3.46 28.59
C ASN A 44 -35.90 -2.19 28.88
N ALA A 45 -36.73 -2.18 29.93
CA ALA A 45 -37.59 -1.06 30.30
C ALA A 45 -36.86 0.02 31.11
N GLU A 46 -36.11 -0.34 32.14
CA GLU A 46 -35.31 0.59 32.94
C GLU A 46 -34.17 1.20 32.10
N ARG A 47 -33.52 0.38 31.26
CA ARG A 47 -32.57 0.85 30.24
C ARG A 47 -33.20 1.91 29.33
N SER A 48 -34.40 1.62 28.79
CA SER A 48 -35.09 2.53 27.87
C SER A 48 -35.59 3.82 28.54
N ALA A 49 -35.99 3.75 29.81
CA ALA A 49 -36.29 4.93 30.60
C ALA A 49 -35.03 5.79 30.79
N THR A 50 -33.93 5.20 31.24
CA THR A 50 -32.64 5.87 31.46
C THR A 50 -32.15 6.61 30.22
N LEU A 51 -32.20 5.98 29.03
CA LEU A 51 -31.80 6.61 27.76
C LEU A 51 -32.61 7.90 27.47
N GLN A 52 -33.90 7.92 27.79
CA GLN A 52 -34.79 9.06 27.54
C GLN A 52 -34.60 10.15 28.60
N THR A 53 -34.63 9.81 29.90
CA THR A 53 -34.65 10.78 31.00
C THR A 53 -33.26 11.25 31.45
N LEU A 54 -32.22 10.43 31.29
CA LEU A 54 -30.86 10.77 31.76
C LEU A 54 -29.97 11.33 30.64
N PHE A 55 -30.20 10.88 29.40
CA PHE A 55 -29.36 11.18 28.24
C PHE A 55 -30.14 11.84 27.08
N GLY A 56 -31.42 12.17 27.24
CA GLY A 56 -32.22 12.91 26.25
C GLY A 56 -32.43 12.20 24.90
N VAL A 57 -32.17 10.90 24.80
CA VAL A 57 -32.20 10.16 23.54
C VAL A 57 -33.65 10.04 23.05
N LYS A 58 -33.95 10.71 21.93
CA LYS A 58 -35.29 10.74 21.34
C LYS A 58 -35.69 9.35 20.83
N LYS A 59 -36.90 8.91 21.21
CA LYS A 59 -37.48 7.61 20.81
C LYS A 59 -37.70 7.56 19.29
N ALA A 60 -36.90 6.76 18.59
CA ALA A 60 -36.99 6.61 17.14
C ALA A 60 -38.38 6.12 16.70
N ARG A 61 -38.99 6.79 15.71
CA ARG A 61 -40.28 6.40 15.10
C ARG A 61 -40.07 5.27 14.09
N TRP A 62 -39.68 4.09 14.56
CA TRP A 62 -39.59 2.89 13.72
C TRP A 62 -40.91 2.08 13.80
N PRO A 63 -41.42 1.52 12.68
CA PRO A 63 -42.63 0.70 12.70
C PRO A 63 -42.51 -0.50 13.64
N LEU A 64 -43.59 -0.85 14.35
CA LEU A 64 -43.61 -1.99 15.28
C LEU A 64 -43.41 -3.35 14.60
N THR A 65 -43.48 -3.40 13.26
CA THR A 65 -43.59 -4.60 12.43
C THR A 65 -42.26 -5.20 11.96
N SER A 66 -41.11 -4.56 12.20
CA SER A 66 -39.80 -5.04 11.69
C SER A 66 -38.74 -5.36 12.76
N ARG A 67 -39.12 -5.46 14.04
CA ARG A 67 -38.20 -5.81 15.14
C ARG A 67 -38.06 -7.32 15.29
N THR A 68 -37.07 -7.89 14.60
CA THR A 68 -36.84 -9.35 14.49
C THR A 68 -35.39 -9.73 14.80
N GLY A 69 -34.96 -9.52 16.06
CA GLY A 69 -33.65 -9.97 16.55
C GLY A 69 -33.17 -9.21 17.79
N SER A 70 -32.03 -9.64 18.33
CA SER A 70 -31.30 -8.97 19.42
C SER A 70 -30.57 -7.72 18.89
N GLU A 71 -31.32 -6.65 18.63
CA GLU A 71 -30.77 -5.41 18.06
C GLU A 71 -29.92 -4.63 19.09
N MET A 72 -28.69 -4.27 18.70
CA MET A 72 -27.85 -3.31 19.42
C MET A 72 -27.84 -1.96 18.69
N HIS A 73 -28.30 -0.90 19.35
CA HIS A 73 -28.26 0.46 18.86
C HIS A 73 -27.25 1.30 19.63
N LEU A 74 -26.54 2.22 18.96
CA LEU A 74 -25.63 3.17 19.60
C LEU A 74 -26.15 4.59 19.43
N HIS A 75 -26.13 5.36 20.53
CA HIS A 75 -26.56 6.75 20.58
C HIS A 75 -25.41 7.64 21.06
N LEU A 76 -25.41 8.91 20.64
CA LEU A 76 -24.57 9.96 21.21
C LEU A 76 -25.43 10.72 22.25
N ASP A 77 -24.90 10.99 23.45
CA ASP A 77 -25.53 11.94 24.37
C ASP A 77 -25.42 13.35 23.75
N PRO A 78 -26.54 13.97 23.32
CA PRO A 78 -26.52 15.25 22.61
C PRO A 78 -26.01 16.39 23.48
N THR A 79 -26.07 16.27 24.83
CA THR A 79 -25.49 17.25 25.75
C THR A 79 -23.96 17.23 25.75
N THR A 80 -23.36 16.16 25.23
CA THR A 80 -21.92 16.00 25.08
C THR A 80 -21.43 16.06 23.63
N ALA A 81 -22.31 16.39 22.68
CA ALA A 81 -21.98 16.37 21.26
C ALA A 81 -20.84 17.34 20.88
N PHE A 82 -20.67 18.47 21.57
CA PHE A 82 -19.69 19.50 21.17
C PHE A 82 -18.60 19.76 22.23
N VAL A 83 -18.24 18.74 23.01
CA VAL A 83 -17.15 18.80 24.01
C VAL A 83 -16.07 17.74 23.73
N GLU A 84 -14.89 17.89 24.32
CA GLU A 84 -13.74 16.98 24.11
C GLU A 84 -14.02 15.51 24.48
N ARG A 85 -15.04 15.24 25.29
CA ARG A 85 -15.47 13.90 25.73
C ARG A 85 -16.94 13.66 25.38
N PRO A 86 -17.26 13.29 24.13
CA PRO A 86 -18.59 12.82 23.78
C PRO A 86 -18.87 11.46 24.44
N ILE A 87 -20.08 11.27 24.97
CA ILE A 87 -20.54 10.02 25.59
C ILE A 87 -21.33 9.21 24.56
N LEU A 88 -20.84 8.00 24.30
CA LEU A 88 -21.46 7.01 23.41
C LEU A 88 -22.18 5.94 24.25
N LEU A 89 -23.42 5.62 23.88
CA LEU A 89 -24.34 4.80 24.65
C LEU A 89 -24.79 3.59 23.83
N ALA A 90 -24.19 2.43 24.07
CA ALA A 90 -24.52 1.18 23.38
C ALA A 90 -25.68 0.48 24.11
N SER A 91 -26.89 0.62 23.59
CA SER A 91 -28.09 -0.05 24.10
C SER A 91 -28.27 -1.42 23.45
N TYR A 92 -28.28 -2.48 24.26
CA TYR A 92 -28.59 -3.86 23.87
C TYR A 92 -29.92 -4.28 24.52
N ASP A 93 -30.83 -4.90 23.75
CA ASP A 93 -32.14 -5.40 24.23
C ASP A 93 -32.03 -6.90 24.49
N ALA A 94 -32.23 -7.31 25.74
CA ALA A 94 -32.00 -8.68 26.18
C ALA A 94 -33.24 -9.59 26.01
N ARG A 95 -34.26 -9.14 25.26
CA ARG A 95 -35.51 -9.86 25.09
C ARG A 95 -35.46 -10.83 23.93
N GLN A 96 -35.53 -12.13 24.24
CA GLN A 96 -36.15 -13.05 23.30
C GLN A 96 -37.56 -12.54 22.96
N ARG A 97 -37.84 -12.40 21.66
CA ARG A 97 -39.18 -12.63 21.13
C ARG A 97 -39.11 -13.96 20.40
N SER A 98 -39.96 -14.91 20.79
CA SER A 98 -40.13 -16.14 20.03
C SER A 98 -40.52 -15.77 18.60
N VAL A 99 -39.72 -16.22 17.63
CA VAL A 99 -39.98 -15.99 16.21
C VAL A 99 -41.17 -16.88 15.82
N SER A 100 -42.38 -16.35 16.03
CA SER A 100 -43.61 -17.00 15.59
C SER A 100 -43.49 -17.30 14.10
N ARG A 101 -43.62 -18.58 13.74
CA ARG A 101 -43.00 -19.16 12.55
C ARG A 101 -43.73 -18.85 11.22
N THR A 102 -44.49 -17.75 11.22
CA THR A 102 -45.49 -17.40 10.22
C THR A 102 -45.54 -15.88 10.04
N ILE A 103 -44.94 -15.35 8.96
CA ILE A 103 -45.31 -14.10 8.28
C ILE A 103 -44.71 -14.13 6.86
N GLY A 104 -45.48 -13.69 5.87
CA GLY A 104 -45.17 -13.86 4.45
C GLY A 104 -44.18 -12.85 3.85
N ARG A 105 -43.84 -13.08 2.57
CA ARG A 105 -42.94 -12.24 1.75
C ARG A 105 -43.48 -10.81 1.59
N THR A 106 -43.13 -9.91 2.50
CA THR A 106 -43.32 -8.47 2.34
C THR A 106 -41.96 -7.79 2.30
N ILE A 107 -41.49 -7.43 1.11
CA ILE A 107 -40.21 -6.73 0.93
C ILE A 107 -40.42 -5.26 1.25
N ALA A 108 -40.23 -4.88 2.51
CA ALA A 108 -40.05 -3.49 2.87
C ALA A 108 -38.87 -2.91 2.07
N ARG A 109 -39.09 -1.80 1.36
CA ARG A 109 -38.02 -1.11 0.63
C ARG A 109 -37.03 -0.53 1.65
N PRO A 110 -35.71 -0.76 1.49
CA PRO A 110 -34.73 -0.16 2.40
C PRO A 110 -34.60 1.34 2.11
N ASP A 111 -34.80 2.17 3.13
CA ASP A 111 -34.47 3.60 3.06
C ASP A 111 -32.96 3.76 2.87
N LYS A 112 -32.55 4.29 1.71
CA LYS A 112 -31.14 4.43 1.29
C LYS A 112 -30.39 5.56 2.02
N CYS A 113 -30.69 5.81 3.29
CA CYS A 113 -30.08 6.88 4.09
C CYS A 113 -28.76 6.48 4.78
N HIS A 114 -28.42 5.20 4.82
CA HIS A 114 -27.17 4.68 5.39
C HIS A 114 -26.66 3.45 4.61
N LYS A 115 -25.35 3.20 4.67
CA LYS A 115 -24.68 2.05 4.06
C LYS A 115 -24.73 0.88 5.03
N GLU A 116 -25.49 -0.16 4.70
CA GLU A 116 -25.55 -1.38 5.51
C GLU A 116 -24.37 -2.31 5.18
N THR A 117 -23.66 -2.78 6.21
CA THR A 117 -22.68 -3.88 6.09
C THR A 117 -23.17 -5.05 6.95
N ARG A 118 -23.07 -6.26 6.41
CA ARG A 118 -23.44 -7.52 7.08
C ARG A 118 -22.25 -8.49 7.04
N HIS A 119 -22.08 -9.25 8.10
CA HIS A 119 -21.05 -10.28 8.19
C HIS A 119 -21.67 -11.60 8.67
N VAL A 120 -21.26 -12.71 8.06
CA VAL A 120 -21.73 -14.04 8.44
C VAL A 120 -20.77 -14.61 9.47
N LEU A 121 -21.29 -15.03 10.63
CA LEU A 121 -20.51 -15.71 11.66
C LEU A 121 -20.11 -17.11 11.15
N ARG A 122 -18.81 -17.43 11.16
CA ARG A 122 -18.29 -18.68 10.57
C ARG A 122 -18.54 -19.93 11.43
N GLN A 123 -18.85 -19.74 12.71
CA GLN A 123 -19.25 -20.79 13.66
C GLN A 123 -20.58 -20.37 14.29
N LEU A 124 -21.52 -21.29 14.44
CA LEU A 124 -22.77 -21.06 15.20
C LEU A 124 -22.60 -21.58 16.63
N PRO A 125 -22.76 -20.72 17.65
CA PRO A 125 -22.98 -21.17 19.02
C PRO A 125 -24.32 -21.92 19.15
N SER A 126 -24.44 -22.75 20.20
CA SER A 126 -25.53 -23.72 20.37
C SER A 126 -26.94 -23.11 20.52
N SER A 127 -27.05 -21.80 20.68
CA SER A 127 -28.31 -21.03 20.62
C SER A 127 -28.05 -19.59 20.17
N GLU A 128 -29.07 -18.92 19.63
CA GLU A 128 -29.00 -17.50 19.22
C GLU A 128 -28.72 -16.56 20.40
N GLN A 129 -29.15 -16.95 21.61
CA GLN A 129 -28.94 -16.14 22.83
C GLN A 129 -27.50 -16.26 23.33
N ALA A 130 -26.92 -17.47 23.36
CA ALA A 130 -25.48 -17.63 23.60
C ALA A 130 -24.68 -16.82 22.57
N ALA A 131 -25.00 -16.95 21.29
CA ALA A 131 -24.33 -16.21 20.22
C ALA A 131 -24.37 -14.67 20.36
N SER A 132 -25.40 -14.13 21.01
CA SER A 132 -25.54 -12.70 21.25
C SER A 132 -24.80 -12.25 22.52
N ASP A 133 -24.95 -13.01 23.62
CA ASP A 133 -24.33 -12.73 24.91
C ASP A 133 -22.80 -12.89 24.88
N ASP A 134 -22.27 -13.86 24.11
CA ASP A 134 -20.85 -14.22 24.05
C ASP A 134 -20.04 -13.23 23.18
N VAL A 135 -20.67 -12.65 22.14
CA VAL A 135 -20.01 -11.71 21.19
C VAL A 135 -19.92 -10.29 21.77
N LEU A 136 -20.90 -9.86 22.56
CA LEU A 136 -20.96 -8.51 23.13
C LEU A 136 -19.71 -8.10 23.95
N PRO A 137 -19.19 -8.91 24.92
CA PRO A 137 -18.00 -8.54 25.69
C PRO A 137 -16.74 -8.55 24.82
N ARG A 138 -16.63 -9.46 23.85
CA ARG A 138 -15.46 -9.55 22.95
C ARG A 138 -15.41 -8.35 21.99
N LEU A 139 -16.55 -7.95 21.43
CA LEU A 139 -16.66 -6.84 20.49
C LEU A 139 -16.48 -5.46 21.14
N LEU A 140 -17.10 -5.21 22.31
CA LEU A 140 -17.10 -3.90 22.94
C LEU A 140 -16.16 -3.77 24.14
N GLY A 141 -15.79 -4.87 24.82
CA GLY A 141 -14.90 -4.86 25.98
C GLY A 141 -13.58 -4.11 25.81
N PRO A 142 -12.85 -4.26 24.67
CA PRO A 142 -11.63 -3.50 24.41
C PRO A 142 -11.83 -1.97 24.40
N PHE A 143 -13.06 -1.49 24.19
CA PHE A 143 -13.39 -0.07 23.99
C PHE A 143 -14.31 0.53 25.07
N ALA A 144 -15.04 -0.30 25.81
CA ALA A 144 -16.00 0.13 26.81
C ALA A 144 -15.30 0.65 28.09
N ASP A 145 -15.87 1.71 28.68
CA ASP A 145 -15.51 2.14 30.02
C ASP A 145 -16.35 1.37 31.06
N VAL A 146 -17.66 1.23 30.82
CA VAL A 146 -18.60 0.60 31.77
C VAL A 146 -19.62 -0.28 31.05
N PHE A 147 -19.81 -1.51 31.53
CA PHE A 147 -21.00 -2.32 31.27
C PHE A 147 -22.01 -2.12 32.41
N CYS A 148 -23.19 -1.62 32.08
CA CYS A 148 -24.25 -1.32 33.02
C CYS A 148 -25.44 -2.27 32.81
N PHE A 149 -25.71 -3.11 33.81
CA PHE A 149 -26.76 -4.13 33.77
C PHE A 149 -27.95 -3.68 34.63
N PHE A 150 -29.17 -3.68 34.08
CA PHE A 150 -30.38 -3.38 34.84
C PHE A 150 -30.99 -4.68 35.38
N SER A 151 -30.76 -4.99 36.66
CA SER A 151 -31.20 -6.24 37.32
C SER A 151 -32.70 -6.49 37.17
N ASP A 152 -33.49 -5.43 37.39
CA ASP A 152 -34.95 -5.43 37.28
C ASP A 152 -35.46 -5.72 35.84
N ASP A 153 -34.61 -5.53 34.82
CA ASP A 153 -34.91 -5.84 33.41
C ASP A 153 -34.48 -7.25 32.99
N LEU A 154 -33.62 -7.91 33.77
CA LEU A 154 -32.87 -9.13 33.42
C LEU A 154 -33.23 -10.35 34.29
N GLY A 155 -34.11 -10.18 35.27
CA GLY A 155 -34.64 -11.27 36.11
C GLY A 155 -34.04 -11.35 37.52
N GLY A 156 -33.03 -10.54 37.84
CA GLY A 156 -32.38 -10.49 39.15
C GLY A 156 -30.87 -10.70 39.11
N PHE A 157 -30.26 -10.84 40.29
CA PHE A 157 -28.81 -10.99 40.42
C PHE A 157 -28.28 -12.35 39.93
N ARG A 158 -29.01 -13.46 40.07
CA ARG A 158 -28.50 -14.78 39.62
C ARG A 158 -28.32 -14.84 38.10
N GLN A 159 -29.24 -14.27 37.33
CA GLN A 159 -29.15 -14.20 35.86
C GLN A 159 -27.97 -13.33 35.42
N ILE A 160 -27.66 -12.26 36.16
CA ILE A 160 -26.47 -11.45 35.92
C ILE A 160 -25.19 -12.21 36.31
N ALA A 161 -25.18 -12.90 37.46
CA ALA A 161 -24.05 -13.76 37.86
C ALA A 161 -23.77 -14.83 36.80
N GLN A 162 -24.79 -15.54 36.30
CA GLN A 162 -24.70 -16.51 35.22
C GLN A 162 -24.28 -15.91 33.86
N CYS A 163 -24.47 -14.61 33.64
CA CYS A 163 -23.92 -13.92 32.48
C CYS A 163 -22.45 -13.57 32.66
N LEU A 164 -22.06 -13.09 33.85
CA LEU A 164 -20.69 -12.70 34.17
C LEU A 164 -19.77 -13.92 34.32
N ALA A 165 -20.26 -15.04 34.86
CA ALA A 165 -19.58 -16.33 34.89
C ALA A 165 -19.22 -16.78 33.47
N ARG A 166 -20.21 -16.88 32.56
CA ARG A 166 -19.97 -17.17 31.14
C ARG A 166 -18.91 -16.25 30.51
N TRP A 167 -18.94 -14.94 30.80
CA TRP A 167 -17.96 -13.99 30.28
C TRP A 167 -16.54 -14.20 30.85
N LEU A 168 -16.42 -14.73 32.07
CA LEU A 168 -15.14 -15.11 32.70
C LEU A 168 -14.63 -16.46 32.17
N ASP A 169 -15.49 -17.48 32.11
CA ASP A 169 -15.15 -18.85 31.70
C ASP A 169 -14.77 -18.93 30.20
N GLN A 170 -15.43 -18.13 29.36
CA GLN A 170 -15.07 -17.95 27.96
C GLN A 170 -13.84 -17.04 27.75
N GLY A 171 -13.24 -16.55 28.84
CA GLY A 171 -12.24 -15.48 28.89
C GLY A 171 -10.81 -15.90 28.55
N CYS A 172 -10.61 -16.82 27.61
CA CYS A 172 -9.27 -17.23 27.16
C CYS A 172 -8.53 -16.06 26.46
N SER A 173 -7.74 -15.31 27.23
CA SER A 173 -6.74 -14.36 26.72
C SER A 173 -5.59 -14.24 27.73
N PRO A 174 -4.69 -15.23 27.79
CA PRO A 174 -3.51 -15.16 28.65
C PRO A 174 -2.64 -13.96 28.26
N SER A 175 -2.37 -13.10 29.24
CA SER A 175 -1.32 -12.07 29.20
C SER A 175 -1.25 -11.23 27.91
N LEU A 176 -2.36 -10.70 27.42
CA LEU A 176 -2.33 -9.62 26.43
C LEU A 176 -1.79 -8.33 27.07
N PRO A 177 -0.67 -7.76 26.59
CA PRO A 177 -0.20 -6.47 27.06
C PRO A 177 -1.25 -5.39 26.85
N ASN A 178 -1.29 -4.44 27.80
CA ASN A 178 -1.98 -3.16 27.68
C ASN A 178 -3.52 -3.12 27.54
N ILE A 179 -4.25 -4.25 27.50
CA ILE A 179 -5.73 -4.21 27.55
C ILE A 179 -6.20 -3.60 28.88
N VAL A 180 -6.94 -2.49 28.80
CA VAL A 180 -7.69 -1.94 29.94
C VAL A 180 -9.06 -2.62 29.98
N ARG A 181 -9.35 -3.24 31.11
CA ARG A 181 -10.60 -3.97 31.37
C ARG A 181 -11.73 -2.98 31.67
N PRO A 182 -12.98 -3.25 31.24
CA PRO A 182 -14.12 -2.41 31.58
C PRO A 182 -14.54 -2.62 33.05
N SER A 183 -15.27 -1.65 33.62
CA SER A 183 -15.92 -1.82 34.92
C SER A 183 -17.37 -2.31 34.74
N VAL A 184 -17.89 -3.08 35.69
CA VAL A 184 -19.29 -3.55 35.70
C VAL A 184 -20.08 -2.77 36.75
N LEU A 185 -21.28 -2.30 36.39
CA LEU A 185 -22.21 -1.61 37.28
C LEU A 185 -23.60 -2.23 37.18
N VAL A 186 -24.05 -2.91 38.23
CA VAL A 186 -25.41 -3.47 38.30
C VAL A 186 -26.35 -2.48 38.98
N VAL A 187 -27.48 -2.20 38.35
CA VAL A 187 -28.51 -1.27 38.83
C VAL A 187 -29.75 -2.06 39.24
N THR A 188 -30.31 -1.77 40.42
CA THR A 188 -31.57 -2.38 40.88
C THR A 188 -32.43 -1.38 41.66
N SER A 189 -33.75 -1.55 41.63
CA SER A 189 -34.69 -0.90 42.56
C SER A 189 -35.22 -1.82 43.66
N GLY A 190 -34.52 -2.94 43.91
CA GLY A 190 -34.76 -3.84 45.03
C GLY A 190 -34.75 -3.15 46.40
N VAL A 191 -35.44 -3.74 47.38
CA VAL A 191 -35.84 -3.07 48.62
C VAL A 191 -34.67 -2.42 49.37
N VAL A 192 -34.84 -1.14 49.70
CA VAL A 192 -33.83 -0.23 50.29
C VAL A 192 -33.23 -0.75 51.59
N THR A 193 -33.91 -1.66 52.29
CA THR A 193 -33.56 -2.26 53.59
C THR A 193 -32.24 -3.02 53.64
N SER A 194 -31.57 -3.29 52.51
CA SER A 194 -30.29 -4.00 52.47
C SER A 194 -29.05 -3.10 52.32
N GLY A 195 -29.17 -1.91 51.73
CA GLY A 195 -28.01 -1.09 51.36
C GLY A 195 -27.19 -1.65 50.18
N ALA A 196 -26.32 -0.81 49.61
CA ALA A 196 -25.56 -1.14 48.39
C ALA A 196 -24.50 -2.23 48.61
N ASP A 197 -23.78 -2.19 49.73
CA ASP A 197 -22.67 -3.12 49.99
C ASP A 197 -23.17 -4.56 50.21
N LYS A 198 -24.27 -4.73 50.96
CA LYS A 198 -24.92 -6.04 51.11
C LYS A 198 -25.42 -6.58 49.77
N ALA A 199 -25.98 -5.72 48.91
CA ALA A 199 -26.40 -6.11 47.56
C ALA A 199 -25.20 -6.52 46.68
N LYS A 200 -24.05 -5.83 46.79
CA LYS A 200 -22.78 -6.25 46.17
C LYS A 200 -22.29 -7.60 46.70
N SER A 201 -22.28 -7.81 48.02
CA SER A 201 -21.91 -9.11 48.61
C SER A 201 -22.84 -10.24 48.18
N THR A 202 -24.16 -10.00 48.05
CA THR A 202 -25.11 -10.98 47.50
C THR A 202 -24.80 -11.35 46.05
N LEU A 203 -24.53 -10.35 45.19
CA LEU A 203 -24.15 -10.60 43.80
C LEU A 203 -22.82 -11.36 43.69
N LEU A 204 -21.82 -11.03 44.52
CA LEU A 204 -20.52 -11.70 44.52
C LEU A 204 -20.61 -13.14 45.04
N SER A 205 -21.46 -13.41 46.04
CA SER A 205 -21.77 -14.78 46.47
C SER A 205 -22.37 -15.61 45.33
N MET A 206 -23.40 -15.07 44.67
CA MET A 206 -24.04 -15.74 43.52
C MET A 206 -23.09 -15.93 42.34
N LEU A 207 -22.04 -15.11 42.20
CA LEU A 207 -21.04 -15.27 41.14
C LEU A 207 -19.98 -16.33 41.50
N ALA A 208 -19.57 -16.41 42.76
CA ALA A 208 -18.68 -17.46 43.26
C ALA A 208 -19.34 -18.87 43.33
N GLU A 209 -20.68 -18.93 43.30
CA GLU A 209 -21.43 -20.18 43.09
C GLU A 209 -21.36 -20.69 41.64
N GLU A 210 -21.11 -19.81 40.66
CA GLU A 210 -21.28 -20.10 39.22
C GLU A 210 -19.94 -20.13 38.45
N THR A 211 -18.85 -19.54 38.96
CA THR A 211 -17.48 -19.67 38.40
C THR A 211 -16.39 -19.61 39.47
N THR A 212 -15.24 -20.25 39.19
CA THR A 212 -14.01 -20.18 40.00
C THR A 212 -12.96 -19.21 39.42
N VAL A 213 -13.24 -18.58 38.28
CA VAL A 213 -12.32 -17.65 37.60
C VAL A 213 -12.31 -16.30 38.31
N ASP A 214 -11.12 -15.74 38.56
CA ASP A 214 -10.98 -14.43 39.19
C ASP A 214 -11.63 -13.32 38.33
N LEU A 215 -12.53 -12.58 38.97
CA LEU A 215 -13.23 -11.39 38.48
C LEU A 215 -12.30 -10.42 37.74
N HIS A 216 -11.10 -10.21 38.29
CA HIS A 216 -10.13 -9.26 37.79
C HIS A 216 -9.39 -9.72 36.53
N GLN A 217 -9.61 -10.96 36.06
CA GLN A 217 -9.08 -11.43 34.76
C GLN A 217 -9.80 -10.79 33.55
N GLN A 218 -11.07 -10.43 33.68
CA GLN A 218 -11.86 -9.79 32.61
C GLN A 218 -12.39 -8.40 32.96
N PHE A 219 -12.63 -8.09 34.24
CA PHE A 219 -13.18 -6.80 34.68
C PHE A 219 -12.17 -6.00 35.50
N ALA A 220 -12.30 -4.68 35.50
CA ALA A 220 -11.52 -3.84 36.42
C ALA A 220 -12.08 -3.88 37.85
N ASP A 221 -13.41 -3.85 37.98
CA ASP A 221 -14.16 -3.74 39.24
C ASP A 221 -15.66 -3.97 38.97
N ILE A 222 -16.37 -4.55 39.94
CA ILE A 222 -17.82 -4.82 39.89
C ILE A 222 -18.51 -4.04 41.02
N ASP A 223 -19.59 -3.32 40.69
CA ASP A 223 -20.28 -2.39 41.59
C ASP A 223 -21.80 -2.56 41.53
N VAL A 224 -22.50 -2.20 42.60
CA VAL A 224 -23.97 -2.28 42.67
C VAL A 224 -24.54 -0.93 43.11
N LEU A 225 -25.50 -0.42 42.33
CA LEU A 225 -26.25 0.80 42.62
C LEU A 225 -27.72 0.46 42.88
N VAL A 226 -28.16 0.71 44.11
CA VAL A 226 -29.58 0.73 44.46
C VAL A 226 -30.13 2.11 44.06
N VAL A 227 -31.12 2.14 43.16
CA VAL A 227 -31.87 3.34 42.79
C VAL A 227 -33.23 3.37 43.49
N PHE A 228 -33.76 4.57 43.75
CA PHE A 228 -35.07 4.72 44.38
C PHE A 228 -36.18 3.96 43.64
N PRO A 229 -37.20 3.43 44.34
CA PRO A 229 -38.37 2.83 43.71
C PRO A 229 -39.09 3.78 42.74
N LYS A 230 -39.82 3.20 41.79
CA LYS A 230 -40.64 3.97 40.84
C LYS A 230 -41.66 4.82 41.59
N LYS A 231 -41.84 6.08 41.15
CA LYS A 231 -42.71 7.10 41.76
C LYS A 231 -42.29 7.63 43.15
N ALA A 232 -41.21 7.12 43.77
CA ALA A 232 -40.73 7.65 45.05
C ALA A 232 -40.05 9.03 44.95
N VAL A 233 -39.47 9.34 43.78
CA VAL A 233 -38.85 10.63 43.43
C VAL A 233 -39.08 10.92 41.93
N SER A 234 -38.83 12.16 41.49
CA SER A 234 -38.77 12.53 40.06
C SER A 234 -37.80 11.65 39.27
N ALA A 235 -38.05 11.40 37.98
CA ALA A 235 -37.22 10.52 37.17
C ALA A 235 -35.75 10.99 37.09
N GLU A 236 -35.55 12.29 37.04
CA GLU A 236 -34.25 12.97 36.97
C GLU A 236 -33.46 12.69 38.26
N ALA A 237 -34.09 12.88 39.43
CA ALA A 237 -33.49 12.54 40.73
C ALA A 237 -33.25 11.03 40.92
N ARG A 238 -34.14 10.16 40.39
CA ARG A 238 -33.97 8.69 40.44
C ARG A 238 -32.70 8.24 39.72
N TRP A 239 -32.40 8.87 38.58
CA TRP A 239 -31.28 8.49 37.71
C TRP A 239 -30.01 9.32 37.90
N ARG A 240 -30.06 10.45 38.63
CA ARG A 240 -28.87 11.26 38.96
C ARG A 240 -27.71 10.45 39.57
N PRO A 241 -27.91 9.57 40.58
CA PRO A 241 -26.83 8.75 41.13
C PRO A 241 -26.20 7.80 40.10
N LEU A 242 -26.97 7.38 39.08
CA LEU A 242 -26.47 6.54 37.99
C LEU A 242 -25.53 7.34 37.06
N ARG A 243 -25.86 8.59 36.70
CA ARG A 243 -24.93 9.44 35.90
C ARG A 243 -23.65 9.70 36.67
N GLU A 244 -23.75 10.06 37.94
CA GLU A 244 -22.60 10.33 38.81
C GLU A 244 -21.71 9.09 38.99
N ARG A 245 -22.30 7.89 39.16
CA ARG A 245 -21.55 6.62 39.26
C ARG A 245 -20.92 6.21 37.92
N LEU A 246 -21.64 6.31 36.80
CA LEU A 246 -21.11 6.00 35.46
C LEU A 246 -19.91 6.90 35.12
N MET A 247 -20.01 8.21 35.36
CA MET A 247 -18.92 9.16 35.12
C MET A 247 -17.70 8.84 35.98
N LYS A 248 -17.87 8.69 37.30
CA LYS A 248 -16.77 8.35 38.22
C LYS A 248 -16.06 7.04 37.86
N ARG A 249 -16.82 6.03 37.41
CA ARG A 249 -16.25 4.75 36.93
C ARG A 249 -15.46 4.96 35.64
N SER A 250 -16.03 5.67 34.66
CA SER A 250 -15.37 6.02 33.40
C SER A 250 -14.11 6.87 33.58
N ASP A 251 -14.08 7.81 34.53
CA ASP A 251 -12.91 8.64 34.81
C ASP A 251 -11.68 7.78 35.18
N ARG A 252 -11.85 6.77 36.02
CA ARG A 252 -10.79 5.80 36.36
C ARG A 252 -10.32 5.02 35.13
N MET A 253 -11.25 4.50 34.32
CA MET A 253 -10.90 3.75 33.11
C MET A 253 -10.19 4.62 32.06
N ARG A 254 -10.53 5.91 31.96
CA ARG A 254 -9.82 6.87 31.09
C ARG A 254 -8.41 7.17 31.58
N ILE A 255 -8.19 7.25 32.89
CA ILE A 255 -6.84 7.40 33.47
C ILE A 255 -5.99 6.17 33.12
N GLU A 256 -6.53 4.96 33.31
CA GLU A 256 -5.84 3.72 32.93
C GLU A 256 -5.58 3.62 31.43
N ARG A 257 -6.57 3.95 30.57
CA ARG A 257 -6.41 4.00 29.11
C ARG A 257 -5.39 5.05 28.67
N LYS A 258 -5.29 6.19 29.35
CA LYS A 258 -4.27 7.22 29.08
C LYS A 258 -2.88 6.73 29.50
N ALA A 259 -2.74 6.14 30.69
CA ALA A 259 -1.48 5.60 31.19
C ALA A 259 -0.94 4.46 30.32
N ARG A 260 -1.81 3.54 29.89
CA ARG A 260 -1.47 2.44 28.97
C ARG A 260 -1.53 2.82 27.49
N ARG A 261 -1.64 4.12 27.17
CA ARG A 261 -1.53 4.63 25.79
C ARG A 261 -2.54 4.03 24.79
N VAL A 262 -3.74 3.71 25.27
CA VAL A 262 -4.88 3.10 24.53
C VAL A 262 -6.21 3.86 24.73
N LEU A 263 -6.14 5.15 25.05
CA LEU A 263 -7.29 6.07 25.02
C LEU A 263 -7.45 6.60 23.58
N TYR A 264 -8.43 6.08 22.83
CA TYR A 264 -8.57 6.39 21.41
C TYR A 264 -9.33 7.68 21.13
N SER A 265 -8.95 8.37 20.04
CA SER A 265 -9.74 9.48 19.48
C SER A 265 -11.06 8.96 18.88
N ALA A 266 -12.05 9.81 18.67
CA ALA A 266 -13.31 9.45 18.00
C ALA A 266 -13.06 8.82 16.61
N THR A 267 -12.10 9.36 15.87
CA THR A 267 -11.65 8.83 14.58
C THR A 267 -10.98 7.46 14.67
N HIS A 268 -10.16 7.21 15.69
CA HIS A 268 -9.50 5.90 15.90
C HIS A 268 -10.48 4.86 16.43
N LEU A 269 -11.35 5.21 17.37
CA LEU A 269 -12.40 4.32 17.90
C LEU A 269 -13.39 3.88 16.81
N ALA A 270 -13.85 4.82 15.98
CA ALA A 270 -14.73 4.52 14.85
C ALA A 270 -14.08 3.54 13.86
N ALA A 271 -12.77 3.66 13.63
CA ALA A 271 -12.01 2.76 12.76
C ALA A 271 -11.84 1.37 13.38
N PHE A 272 -11.46 1.27 14.65
CA PHE A 272 -11.31 -0.03 15.31
C PHE A 272 -12.64 -0.80 15.40
N LEU A 273 -13.76 -0.13 15.68
CA LEU A 273 -15.08 -0.77 15.67
C LEU A 273 -15.56 -1.17 14.26
N GLN A 274 -15.08 -0.50 13.19
CA GLN A 274 -15.29 -0.95 11.81
C GLN A 274 -14.47 -2.22 11.50
N SER A 275 -13.22 -2.32 11.97
CA SER A 275 -12.36 -3.49 11.76
C SER A 275 -12.73 -4.69 12.65
N ALA A 276 -13.27 -4.46 13.85
CA ALA A 276 -13.62 -5.50 14.81
C ALA A 276 -14.80 -6.38 14.35
N GLY A 277 -15.82 -5.81 13.70
CA GLY A 277 -16.97 -6.58 13.17
C GLY A 277 -16.56 -7.69 12.19
N PRO A 278 -15.83 -7.37 11.10
CA PRO A 278 -15.27 -8.37 10.18
C PRO A 278 -14.32 -9.38 10.84
N HIS A 279 -13.57 -8.95 11.87
CA HIS A 279 -12.65 -9.82 12.62
C HIS A 279 -13.41 -10.91 13.36
N PHE A 280 -14.28 -10.53 14.30
CA PHE A 280 -15.01 -11.50 15.14
C PHE A 280 -16.00 -12.37 14.34
N ALA A 281 -16.49 -11.91 13.19
CA ALA A 281 -17.31 -12.74 12.31
C ALA A 281 -16.52 -13.88 11.63
N ARG A 282 -15.23 -13.67 11.35
CA ARG A 282 -14.33 -14.67 10.76
C ARG A 282 -13.72 -15.58 11.82
N ASN A 283 -13.21 -14.96 12.89
CA ASN A 283 -12.42 -15.57 13.95
C ASN A 283 -13.05 -15.18 15.32
N PRO A 284 -14.14 -15.83 15.76
CA PRO A 284 -14.86 -15.43 16.97
C PRO A 284 -14.10 -15.68 18.28
N SER A 285 -13.07 -16.54 18.24
CA SER A 285 -12.23 -16.92 19.38
C SER A 285 -10.92 -16.13 19.50
N ASP A 286 -10.53 -15.39 18.46
CA ASP A 286 -9.26 -14.64 18.46
C ASP A 286 -9.46 -13.26 19.11
N PRO A 287 -8.48 -12.77 19.90
CA PRO A 287 -8.54 -11.42 20.44
C PRO A 287 -8.25 -10.36 19.35
N PHE A 288 -8.91 -9.20 19.45
CA PHE A 288 -8.75 -8.11 18.47
C PHE A 288 -7.52 -7.22 18.78
N TYR A 289 -6.47 -7.36 17.99
CA TYR A 289 -5.22 -6.61 18.15
C TYR A 289 -5.27 -5.20 17.52
N CYS A 290 -5.52 -4.17 18.33
CA CYS A 290 -5.59 -2.77 17.85
C CYS A 290 -4.33 -2.29 17.11
N ILE A 291 -3.12 -2.70 17.53
CA ILE A 291 -1.87 -2.31 16.85
C ILE A 291 -1.86 -2.86 15.41
N GLN A 292 -2.08 -4.16 15.23
CA GLN A 292 -2.14 -4.80 13.92
C GLN A 292 -3.31 -4.24 13.07
N ALA A 293 -4.49 -4.05 13.68
CA ALA A 293 -5.65 -3.48 13.00
C ALA A 293 -5.42 -2.04 12.49
N SER A 294 -4.55 -1.26 13.15
CA SER A 294 -4.18 0.09 12.68
C SER A 294 -3.34 0.07 11.39
N ARG A 295 -2.61 -1.02 11.14
CA ARG A 295 -1.77 -1.23 9.95
C ARG A 295 -2.54 -1.73 8.73
N ALA A 296 -3.87 -1.92 8.80
CA ALA A 296 -4.67 -2.47 7.70
C ALA A 296 -4.61 -1.66 6.38
N HIS A 297 -4.28 -0.36 6.43
CA HIS A 297 -4.10 0.51 5.27
C HIS A 297 -2.64 0.89 4.97
N ASN A 298 -1.70 0.45 5.80
CA ASN A 298 -0.26 0.59 5.61
C ASN A 298 0.38 -0.64 6.26
N PRO A 299 0.39 -1.82 5.62
CA PRO A 299 0.95 -3.03 6.22
C PRO A 299 2.47 -2.85 6.46
N VAL A 300 3.05 -3.72 7.29
CA VAL A 300 4.52 -3.87 7.32
C VAL A 300 4.95 -4.51 6.00
N ALA A 301 6.08 -4.08 5.45
CA ALA A 301 6.59 -4.61 4.18
C ALA A 301 6.87 -6.14 4.30
N PRO A 302 6.38 -6.99 3.38
CA PRO A 302 6.47 -8.45 3.52
C PRO A 302 7.91 -8.98 3.32
N ASP A 303 8.74 -8.17 2.68
CA ASP A 303 10.15 -8.31 2.36
C ASP A 303 11.07 -7.67 3.42
N LEU A 304 10.52 -7.13 4.52
CA LEU A 304 11.31 -6.45 5.57
C LEU A 304 12.45 -7.31 6.13
N ALA A 305 12.27 -8.63 6.23
CA ALA A 305 13.33 -9.55 6.65
C ALA A 305 14.46 -9.69 5.60
N GLU A 306 14.12 -9.70 4.31
CA GLU A 306 15.08 -9.74 3.19
C GLU A 306 15.86 -8.40 3.10
N HIS A 307 15.17 -7.27 3.26
CA HIS A 307 15.79 -5.95 3.31
C HIS A 307 16.69 -5.76 4.54
N HIS A 308 16.25 -6.18 5.74
CA HIS A 308 17.10 -6.17 6.93
C HIS A 308 18.32 -7.10 6.76
N SER A 309 18.15 -8.30 6.20
CA SER A 309 19.27 -9.21 5.94
C SER A 309 20.27 -8.60 4.94
N THR A 310 19.77 -8.05 3.84
CA THR A 310 20.59 -7.41 2.80
C THR A 310 21.36 -6.20 3.34
N PHE A 311 20.71 -5.33 4.11
CA PHE A 311 21.40 -4.21 4.77
C PHE A 311 22.46 -4.70 5.77
N LEU A 312 22.16 -5.71 6.60
CA LEU A 312 23.09 -6.24 7.59
C LEU A 312 24.27 -7.02 6.96
N LYS A 313 24.14 -7.55 5.73
CA LYS A 313 25.25 -8.14 4.95
C LYS A 313 26.36 -7.12 4.62
N HIS A 314 26.12 -5.81 4.75
CA HIS A 314 27.12 -4.75 4.55
C HIS A 314 27.80 -4.27 5.85
N ILE A 315 27.49 -4.86 7.01
CA ILE A 315 27.99 -4.41 8.31
C ILE A 315 29.14 -5.34 8.76
N VAL A 316 30.38 -4.86 8.59
CA VAL A 316 31.60 -5.70 8.73
C VAL A 316 32.20 -5.72 10.15
N SER A 317 31.78 -4.81 11.03
CA SER A 317 32.23 -4.73 12.43
C SER A 317 31.10 -4.42 13.44
N SER A 318 31.30 -4.86 14.67
CA SER A 318 30.41 -4.60 15.83
C SER A 318 30.16 -3.09 16.05
N THR A 319 31.18 -2.25 15.85
CA THR A 319 31.07 -0.79 15.91
C THR A 319 30.09 -0.25 14.87
N GLN A 320 30.17 -0.71 13.61
CA GLN A 320 29.21 -0.34 12.57
C GLN A 320 27.78 -0.80 12.90
N LEU A 321 27.62 -1.97 13.55
CA LEU A 321 26.30 -2.42 14.01
C LEU A 321 25.70 -1.45 15.03
N MET A 322 26.48 -1.07 16.05
CA MET A 322 26.00 -0.24 17.17
C MET A 322 25.85 1.24 16.81
N GLU A 323 26.76 1.81 16.03
CA GLU A 323 26.83 3.26 15.79
C GLU A 323 26.12 3.70 14.51
N PHE A 324 25.96 2.82 13.51
CA PHE A 324 25.30 3.12 12.24
C PHE A 324 24.04 2.28 12.03
N ALA A 325 24.17 0.95 12.00
CA ALA A 325 23.11 0.07 11.52
C ALA A 325 21.87 0.06 12.43
N ALA A 326 22.03 -0.16 13.74
CA ALA A 326 20.91 -0.20 14.66
C ALA A 326 20.21 1.17 14.86
N PRO A 327 20.93 2.32 14.98
CA PRO A 327 20.33 3.65 14.95
C PRO A 327 19.55 3.95 13.67
N LEU A 328 20.07 3.53 12.50
CA LEU A 328 19.38 3.70 11.23
C LEU A 328 18.10 2.86 11.18
N LEU A 329 18.19 1.55 11.40
CA LEU A 329 17.06 0.62 11.38
C LEU A 329 15.96 1.08 12.35
N ALA A 330 16.32 1.45 13.59
CA ALA A 330 15.38 1.99 14.56
C ALA A 330 14.64 3.24 14.05
N SER A 331 15.34 4.18 13.40
CA SER A 331 14.71 5.39 12.84
C SER A 331 13.83 5.10 11.62
N THR A 332 14.18 4.10 10.81
CA THR A 332 13.41 3.64 9.64
C THR A 332 12.11 2.97 10.07
N LEU A 333 12.18 2.13 11.11
CA LEU A 333 11.00 1.51 11.72
C LEU A 333 10.14 2.56 12.45
N LEU A 334 10.73 3.59 13.06
CA LEU A 334 9.96 4.69 13.68
C LEU A 334 9.21 5.49 12.60
N LEU A 335 9.86 5.77 11.47
CA LEU A 335 9.26 6.41 10.30
C LEU A 335 8.03 5.60 9.84
N ASP A 336 8.16 4.29 9.65
CA ASP A 336 7.01 3.48 9.26
C ASP A 336 5.91 3.44 10.34
N SER A 337 6.26 3.28 11.62
CA SER A 337 5.29 3.16 12.72
C SER A 337 4.46 4.42 13.01
N TYR A 338 5.06 5.61 12.93
CA TYR A 338 4.48 6.83 13.51
C TYR A 338 4.29 7.99 12.52
N PRO A 339 3.51 7.81 11.45
CA PRO A 339 3.12 8.92 10.58
C PRO A 339 2.10 9.88 11.23
N PRO A 340 1.98 11.12 10.75
CA PRO A 340 0.97 12.06 11.22
C PRO A 340 -0.45 11.49 11.02
N GLY A 341 -1.24 11.48 12.09
CA GLY A 341 -2.58 10.88 12.10
C GLY A 341 -2.62 9.44 12.62
N ALA A 342 -1.48 8.77 12.79
CA ALA A 342 -1.39 7.53 13.55
C ALA A 342 -1.89 7.71 14.99
N HIS A 343 -2.12 6.60 15.70
CA HIS A 343 -2.34 6.66 17.14
C HIS A 343 -1.00 6.91 17.84
N ALA A 344 -0.51 8.15 17.75
CA ALA A 344 0.83 8.63 18.14
C ALA A 344 1.18 8.47 19.63
N VAL A 345 0.29 7.84 20.42
CA VAL A 345 0.54 7.51 21.82
C VAL A 345 0.96 6.05 21.99
N PHE A 346 0.61 5.10 21.10
CA PHE A 346 0.88 3.66 21.26
C PHE A 346 2.30 3.38 21.79
N ASP A 347 2.44 2.44 22.73
CA ASP A 347 3.76 2.16 23.29
C ASP A 347 4.70 1.55 22.25
N CYS A 348 5.89 2.14 22.16
CA CYS A 348 6.92 1.74 21.21
C CYS A 348 7.42 0.30 21.39
N ARG A 349 7.38 -0.25 22.61
CA ARG A 349 7.79 -1.63 22.85
C ARG A 349 6.76 -2.58 22.24
N ASP A 350 5.49 -2.43 22.58
CA ASP A 350 4.39 -3.23 22.02
C ASP A 350 4.29 -3.11 20.50
N VAL A 351 4.53 -1.93 19.93
CA VAL A 351 4.59 -1.72 18.49
C VAL A 351 5.76 -2.48 17.85
N PHE A 352 6.95 -2.47 18.46
CA PHE A 352 8.11 -3.23 17.95
C PHE A 352 7.89 -4.75 18.06
N GLU A 353 7.37 -5.24 19.20
CA GLU A 353 7.05 -6.66 19.42
C GLU A 353 6.00 -7.17 18.43
N ALA A 354 4.92 -6.41 18.22
CA ALA A 354 3.78 -6.84 17.40
C ALA A 354 4.02 -6.73 15.89
N LEU A 355 4.92 -5.83 15.44
CA LEU A 355 5.13 -5.53 14.01
C LEU A 355 6.50 -5.95 13.46
N TYR A 356 7.60 -5.79 14.21
CA TYR A 356 8.96 -5.86 13.64
C TYR A 356 9.85 -6.96 14.22
N ARG A 357 9.72 -7.34 15.50
CA ARG A 357 10.48 -8.46 16.05
C ARG A 357 10.30 -9.77 15.26
N PRO A 358 9.12 -10.10 14.66
CA PRO A 358 8.99 -11.25 13.78
C PRO A 358 9.98 -11.25 12.60
N ALA A 359 10.21 -10.10 11.95
CA ALA A 359 11.16 -9.99 10.84
C ALA A 359 12.60 -10.26 11.31
N PHE A 360 13.02 -9.70 12.45
CA PHE A 360 14.36 -9.97 13.01
C PHE A 360 14.62 -11.44 13.39
N ARG A 361 13.57 -12.26 13.58
CA ARG A 361 13.73 -13.71 13.74
C ARG A 361 14.09 -14.40 12.42
N GLN A 362 13.66 -13.87 11.28
CA GLN A 362 13.79 -14.45 9.94
C GLN A 362 15.06 -14.01 9.17
N VAL A 363 15.75 -12.97 9.62
CA VAL A 363 16.90 -12.30 8.94
C VAL A 363 18.13 -13.18 8.60
N SER A 364 18.18 -14.45 9.02
CA SER A 364 19.31 -15.36 8.78
C SER A 364 18.91 -16.83 9.03
N ASP A 365 19.76 -17.79 8.60
CA ASP A 365 19.71 -19.21 9.00
C ASP A 365 20.68 -19.55 10.16
N ALA A 366 21.82 -18.84 10.30
CA ALA A 366 22.73 -19.01 11.43
C ALA A 366 22.22 -18.27 12.68
N ARG A 367 22.23 -18.88 13.87
CA ARG A 367 21.71 -18.28 15.13
C ARG A 367 22.44 -16.99 15.59
N VAL A 368 23.54 -16.67 14.92
CA VAL A 368 24.61 -15.77 15.35
C VAL A 368 25.11 -15.03 14.11
N VAL A 369 25.50 -13.76 14.28
CA VAL A 369 26.27 -12.98 13.31
C VAL A 369 27.71 -12.88 13.82
N ALA A 370 28.67 -13.21 12.96
CA ALA A 370 30.10 -13.04 13.22
C ALA A 370 30.63 -11.90 12.34
N PHE A 371 31.52 -11.07 12.88
CA PHE A 371 32.07 -9.91 12.17
C PHE A 371 33.49 -10.19 11.66
N GLU A 372 33.70 -10.01 10.36
CA GLU A 372 34.97 -10.33 9.67
C GLU A 372 36.14 -9.48 10.17
N GLU A 373 35.89 -8.22 10.58
CA GLU A 373 36.93 -7.31 11.07
C GLU A 373 37.32 -7.52 12.54
N THR A 374 36.36 -7.88 13.42
CA THR A 374 36.57 -7.83 14.88
C THR A 374 36.54 -9.19 15.57
N ASN A 375 36.15 -10.28 14.88
CA ASN A 375 35.83 -11.59 15.47
C ASN A 375 34.71 -11.54 16.54
N ASP A 376 33.95 -10.44 16.63
CA ASP A 376 32.79 -10.37 17.54
C ASP A 376 31.67 -11.30 17.09
N VAL A 377 30.90 -11.79 18.07
CA VAL A 377 29.93 -12.88 17.90
C VAL A 377 28.60 -12.49 18.56
N ILE A 378 27.66 -11.95 17.79
CA ILE A 378 26.39 -11.39 18.32
C ILE A 378 25.19 -12.29 17.98
N LEU A 379 24.41 -12.63 18.99
CA LEU A 379 23.13 -13.36 18.85
C LEU A 379 22.08 -12.50 18.13
N ARG A 380 21.23 -13.11 17.28
CA ARG A 380 20.13 -12.39 16.60
C ARG A 380 19.19 -11.65 17.56
N SER A 381 18.95 -12.22 18.74
CA SER A 381 18.17 -11.55 19.81
C SER A 381 18.83 -10.24 20.20
N GLY A 382 20.15 -10.23 20.42
CA GLY A 382 20.94 -9.03 20.69
C GLY A 382 20.78 -7.94 19.62
N ILE A 383 20.74 -8.30 18.33
CA ILE A 383 20.47 -7.34 17.24
C ILE A 383 19.04 -6.77 17.37
N ALA A 384 18.04 -7.63 17.56
CA ALA A 384 16.65 -7.19 17.72
C ALA A 384 16.45 -6.29 18.96
N ASP A 385 17.11 -6.62 20.08
CA ASP A 385 17.04 -5.88 21.34
C ASP A 385 17.83 -4.56 21.28
N LEU A 386 18.96 -4.53 20.57
CA LEU A 386 19.71 -3.31 20.26
C LEU A 386 18.87 -2.34 19.41
N VAL A 387 18.25 -2.83 18.33
CA VAL A 387 17.33 -2.01 17.51
C VAL A 387 16.12 -1.57 18.33
N ALA A 388 15.53 -2.42 19.18
CA ALA A 388 14.43 -2.05 20.06
C ALA A 388 14.82 -0.93 21.05
N ASN A 389 16.01 -0.98 21.63
CA ASN A 389 16.51 0.05 22.53
C ASN A 389 16.74 1.39 21.80
N HIS A 390 17.25 1.36 20.56
CA HIS A 390 17.33 2.57 19.73
C HIS A 390 15.95 3.06 19.26
N PHE A 391 14.97 2.18 19.06
CA PHE A 391 13.59 2.51 18.70
C PHE A 391 12.91 3.29 19.84
N VAL A 392 13.12 2.89 21.10
CA VAL A 392 12.68 3.64 22.30
C VAL A 392 13.30 5.04 22.32
N ARG A 393 14.62 5.17 22.14
CA ARG A 393 15.32 6.49 22.08
C ARG A 393 14.82 7.40 20.94
N CYS A 394 14.40 6.82 19.83
CA CYS A 394 13.79 7.57 18.73
C CYS A 394 12.34 7.97 19.06
N PHE A 395 11.60 7.13 19.78
CA PHE A 395 10.24 7.43 20.25
C PHE A 395 10.20 8.49 21.36
N GLU A 396 11.20 8.56 22.23
CA GLU A 396 11.33 9.63 23.23
C GLU A 396 11.42 11.01 22.56
N GLN A 397 12.14 11.11 21.43
CA GLN A 397 12.22 12.34 20.62
C GLN A 397 10.91 12.67 19.89
N LEU A 398 10.13 11.65 19.48
CA LEU A 398 8.79 11.81 18.92
C LEU A 398 7.82 12.37 19.97
N VAL A 399 7.86 11.83 21.19
CA VAL A 399 7.08 12.32 22.34
C VAL A 399 7.52 13.74 22.74
N GLY A 400 8.81 14.07 22.57
CA GLY A 400 9.36 15.42 22.68
C GLY A 400 8.95 16.40 21.57
N GLY A 401 8.14 15.99 20.59
CA GLY A 401 7.52 16.86 19.58
C GLY A 401 8.22 16.93 18.22
N ARG A 402 9.34 16.22 18.00
CA ARG A 402 9.91 16.06 16.65
C ARG A 402 9.03 15.11 15.84
N ALA A 403 8.84 15.34 14.53
CA ALA A 403 8.19 14.33 13.69
C ALA A 403 9.14 13.16 13.39
N ALA A 404 8.62 11.94 13.22
CA ALA A 404 9.43 10.77 12.88
C ALA A 404 10.24 10.96 11.58
N ALA A 405 9.67 11.64 10.58
CA ALA A 405 10.37 12.06 9.37
C ALA A 405 11.59 12.97 9.62
N ASP A 406 11.53 13.85 10.62
CA ASP A 406 12.60 14.78 10.97
C ASP A 406 13.65 14.16 11.89
N ILE A 407 13.31 13.06 12.57
CA ILE A 407 14.26 12.19 13.29
C ILE A 407 15.02 11.33 12.27
N HIS A 408 14.32 10.65 11.36
CA HIS A 408 14.95 9.80 10.35
C HIS A 408 15.81 10.60 9.34
N ARG A 409 15.33 11.76 8.86
CA ARG A 409 16.12 12.65 7.99
C ARG A 409 17.41 13.12 8.66
N HIS A 410 17.37 13.37 9.97
CA HIS A 410 18.56 13.74 10.74
C HIS A 410 19.56 12.60 10.79
N ASN A 411 19.12 11.38 11.15
CA ASN A 411 20.00 10.20 11.17
C ASN A 411 20.60 9.90 9.77
N LEU A 412 19.82 9.99 8.69
CA LEU A 412 20.33 9.83 7.32
C LEU A 412 21.44 10.83 6.99
N ALA A 413 21.29 12.09 7.39
CA ALA A 413 22.30 13.13 7.18
C ALA A 413 23.55 12.90 8.04
N SER A 414 23.39 12.48 9.31
CA SER A 414 24.50 12.16 10.21
C SER A 414 25.40 11.03 9.69
N PHE A 415 24.86 10.12 8.90
CA PHE A 415 25.57 8.97 8.34
C PHE A 415 25.97 9.14 6.86
N GLN A 416 25.88 10.36 6.29
CA GLN A 416 26.08 10.62 4.86
C GLN A 416 27.39 10.03 4.30
N SER A 417 28.50 10.09 5.04
CA SER A 417 29.80 9.55 4.64
C SER A 417 29.83 8.02 4.54
N GLN A 418 29.13 7.31 5.43
CA GLN A 418 29.07 5.84 5.45
C GLN A 418 28.29 5.30 4.23
N TRP A 419 27.33 6.08 3.72
CA TRP A 419 26.57 5.74 2.50
C TRP A 419 27.38 5.84 1.19
N HIS A 420 28.57 6.45 1.17
CA HIS A 420 29.29 6.70 -0.09
C HIS A 420 29.90 5.44 -0.73
N GLY A 421 30.04 4.34 0.01
CA GLY A 421 30.75 3.11 -0.42
C GLY A 421 29.95 2.12 -1.29
N ILE A 422 28.79 2.49 -1.85
CA ILE A 422 27.83 1.54 -2.47
C ILE A 422 27.45 2.00 -3.90
N GLN A 423 28.04 1.43 -4.96
CA GLN A 423 27.92 1.97 -6.34
C GLN A 423 28.14 0.95 -7.49
N SER A 424 27.97 1.47 -8.74
CA SER A 424 28.72 1.10 -9.98
C SER A 424 28.24 -0.10 -10.81
N ILE A 425 28.47 -0.22 -12.13
CA ILE A 425 28.11 0.62 -13.32
C ILE A 425 28.04 -0.35 -14.54
N SER A 426 27.18 -0.26 -15.59
CA SER A 426 27.41 -0.91 -16.94
C SER A 426 26.23 -1.50 -17.79
N THR A 427 26.58 -2.16 -18.93
CA THR A 427 25.79 -2.45 -20.19
C THR A 427 25.67 -3.98 -20.51
N CYS A 428 24.85 -4.58 -21.40
CA CYS A 428 24.18 -4.09 -22.63
C CYS A 428 22.69 -4.52 -22.94
N ALA A 429 22.11 -5.66 -22.51
CA ALA A 429 20.64 -5.69 -22.20
C ALA A 429 20.38 -4.73 -21.03
N ALA A 430 21.39 -4.72 -20.18
CA ALA A 430 21.84 -3.62 -19.41
C ALA A 430 22.10 -2.27 -20.14
N ILE A 431 21.67 -1.96 -21.37
CA ILE A 431 21.55 -0.54 -21.81
C ILE A 431 20.57 0.18 -20.87
N ALA A 432 19.48 -0.50 -20.50
CA ALA A 432 18.61 -0.06 -19.42
C ALA A 432 19.36 0.04 -18.07
N THR A 433 20.33 -0.84 -17.81
CA THR A 433 21.14 -0.82 -16.57
C THR A 433 22.19 0.29 -16.56
N ASP A 434 22.87 0.61 -17.67
CA ASP A 434 23.92 1.64 -17.75
C ASP A 434 23.33 3.03 -17.50
N LEU A 435 22.16 3.28 -18.11
CA LEU A 435 21.36 4.46 -17.86
C LEU A 435 20.66 4.40 -16.50
N PHE A 436 19.80 3.40 -16.25
CA PHE A 436 18.91 3.41 -15.08
C PHE A 436 19.51 2.78 -13.82
N ILE A 437 20.13 1.61 -13.85
CA ILE A 437 20.75 1.03 -12.62
C ILE A 437 22.01 1.83 -12.22
N ASN A 438 22.61 2.60 -13.13
CA ASN A 438 23.97 3.12 -12.94
C ASN A 438 24.19 4.60 -13.22
N GLY A 439 23.27 5.30 -13.89
CA GLY A 439 23.29 6.76 -14.00
C GLY A 439 24.34 7.33 -14.95
N ARG A 440 24.89 6.54 -15.90
CA ARG A 440 25.68 7.13 -16.99
C ARG A 440 24.81 7.98 -17.91
N THR A 441 25.41 8.96 -18.57
CA THR A 441 24.70 9.81 -19.52
C THR A 441 24.47 9.08 -20.85
N LEU A 442 23.43 9.49 -21.57
CA LEU A 442 23.12 8.98 -22.91
C LEU A 442 24.29 9.20 -23.90
N SER A 443 25.01 10.32 -23.78
CA SER A 443 26.16 10.65 -24.61
C SER A 443 27.32 9.65 -24.43
N GLU A 444 27.63 9.28 -23.18
CA GLU A 444 28.67 8.29 -22.87
C GLU A 444 28.27 6.89 -23.36
N ALA A 445 27.01 6.51 -23.19
CA ALA A 445 26.48 5.24 -23.68
C ALA A 445 26.60 5.12 -25.21
N ILE A 446 26.22 6.18 -25.95
CA ILE A 446 26.37 6.24 -27.42
C ILE A 446 27.84 6.14 -27.84
N GLN A 447 28.76 6.82 -27.14
CA GLN A 447 30.19 6.77 -27.46
C GLN A 447 30.85 5.42 -27.15
N ARG A 448 30.42 4.73 -26.08
CA ARG A 448 30.98 3.40 -25.71
C ARG A 448 30.44 2.24 -26.56
N PHE A 449 29.22 2.36 -27.08
CA PHE A 449 28.54 1.23 -27.75
C PHE A 449 29.33 0.62 -28.93
N PRO A 450 29.91 1.39 -29.89
CA PRO A 450 30.66 0.80 -31.00
C PRO A 450 31.83 -0.08 -30.54
N TRP A 451 32.66 0.43 -29.62
CA TRP A 451 33.81 -0.28 -29.04
C TRP A 451 33.41 -1.55 -28.28
N MET A 452 32.25 -1.54 -27.60
CA MET A 452 31.71 -2.75 -26.97
C MET A 452 31.33 -3.80 -28.00
N MET A 453 30.69 -3.39 -29.11
CA MET A 453 30.26 -4.30 -30.17
C MET A 453 31.44 -4.87 -30.98
N GLU A 454 32.48 -4.05 -31.27
CA GLU A 454 33.73 -4.51 -31.90
C GLU A 454 34.41 -5.64 -31.11
N ARG A 455 34.43 -5.52 -29.77
CA ARG A 455 34.99 -6.55 -28.90
C ARG A 455 34.09 -7.78 -28.80
N ALA A 456 32.78 -7.60 -28.67
CA ALA A 456 31.82 -8.70 -28.50
C ALA A 456 31.65 -9.57 -29.76
N PHE A 457 31.49 -8.94 -30.93
CA PHE A 457 31.34 -9.63 -32.22
C PHE A 457 32.68 -9.97 -32.89
N LYS A 458 33.78 -10.02 -32.13
CA LYS A 458 35.05 -10.57 -32.62
C LYS A 458 34.93 -12.07 -32.81
N ARG A 459 34.98 -12.53 -34.07
CA ARG A 459 34.89 -13.95 -34.46
C ARG A 459 35.97 -14.79 -33.81
N ARG A 460 35.65 -16.06 -33.54
CA ARG A 460 36.62 -17.07 -33.10
C ARG A 460 37.61 -17.32 -34.25
N THR A 461 38.91 -17.14 -34.01
CA THR A 461 39.95 -17.39 -35.03
C THR A 461 40.10 -18.89 -35.29
N SER A 462 39.74 -19.33 -36.50
CA SER A 462 40.09 -20.66 -37.00
C SER A 462 41.56 -20.70 -37.46
N LEU A 463 42.12 -21.91 -37.59
CA LEU A 463 43.50 -22.11 -38.04
C LEU A 463 43.68 -21.61 -39.49
N ASN A 464 44.85 -21.02 -39.79
CA ASN A 464 45.20 -20.41 -41.08
C ASN A 464 45.31 -21.43 -42.24
N ILE A 465 44.18 -22.00 -42.67
CA ILE A 465 44.07 -22.91 -43.82
C ILE A 465 42.88 -22.45 -44.69
N PRO A 466 43.10 -21.78 -45.83
CA PRO A 466 42.11 -20.91 -46.48
C PRO A 466 40.88 -21.60 -47.08
N LEU A 467 40.86 -22.93 -47.17
CA LEU A 467 39.70 -23.72 -47.64
C LEU A 467 39.06 -24.60 -46.56
N LEU A 468 39.80 -25.01 -45.52
CA LEU A 468 39.21 -25.76 -44.41
C LEU A 468 38.64 -24.85 -43.32
N SER A 469 39.17 -23.63 -43.15
CA SER A 469 38.73 -22.66 -42.11
C SER A 469 37.21 -22.55 -42.02
N ARG A 470 36.53 -22.35 -43.15
CA ARG A 470 35.07 -22.15 -43.21
C ARG A 470 34.24 -23.40 -42.93
N ALA A 471 34.80 -24.60 -43.19
CA ALA A 471 34.17 -25.86 -42.82
C ALA A 471 34.39 -26.17 -41.33
N ILE A 472 35.61 -25.92 -40.83
CA ILE A 472 35.97 -26.04 -39.42
C ILE A 472 35.18 -25.03 -38.57
N GLU A 473 34.94 -23.80 -39.05
CA GLU A 473 34.10 -22.80 -38.40
C GLU A 473 32.64 -23.24 -38.30
N LEU A 474 32.07 -23.83 -39.35
CA LEU A 474 30.70 -24.37 -39.30
C LEU A 474 30.63 -25.56 -38.32
N SER A 475 31.59 -26.48 -38.35
CA SER A 475 31.68 -27.59 -37.41
C SER A 475 31.88 -27.12 -35.96
N ALA A 476 32.76 -26.15 -35.72
CA ALA A 476 33.02 -25.60 -34.39
C ALA A 476 31.86 -24.76 -33.86
N SER A 477 31.15 -24.04 -34.73
CA SER A 477 29.93 -23.31 -34.37
C SER A 477 28.78 -24.27 -34.02
N TYR A 478 28.71 -25.44 -34.68
CA TYR A 478 27.77 -26.52 -34.39
C TYR A 478 28.14 -27.30 -33.11
N LEU A 479 29.43 -27.49 -32.82
CA LEU A 479 29.92 -28.21 -31.64
C LEU A 479 30.04 -27.34 -30.37
N ALA A 480 30.12 -26.02 -30.51
CA ALA A 480 30.31 -25.07 -29.40
C ALA A 480 29.31 -23.91 -29.44
N ASP A 481 28.09 -24.24 -29.89
CA ASP A 481 26.81 -23.55 -29.65
C ASP A 481 26.82 -22.03 -29.88
N GLY A 482 27.45 -21.57 -30.97
CA GLY A 482 27.46 -20.14 -31.32
C GLY A 482 28.55 -19.72 -32.29
N LEU A 483 28.31 -18.63 -33.01
CA LEU A 483 29.24 -18.03 -33.98
C LEU A 483 30.36 -17.20 -33.31
N TYR A 484 30.08 -16.60 -32.15
CA TYR A 484 30.97 -15.68 -31.44
C TYR A 484 31.49 -16.30 -30.12
N SER A 485 32.58 -15.76 -29.56
CA SER A 485 33.12 -16.24 -28.27
C SER A 485 32.26 -15.74 -27.11
N ALA A 486 31.90 -16.64 -26.20
CA ALA A 486 31.24 -16.27 -24.95
C ALA A 486 32.18 -15.45 -24.07
N ASP A 487 33.47 -15.76 -24.04
CA ASP A 487 34.49 -15.10 -23.22
C ASP A 487 34.70 -13.63 -23.63
N ASN A 488 34.65 -13.34 -24.93
CA ASN A 488 34.68 -11.96 -25.44
C ASN A 488 33.49 -11.15 -24.92
N LEU A 489 32.28 -11.71 -25.02
CA LEU A 489 31.06 -11.09 -24.49
C LEU A 489 31.13 -10.95 -22.97
N GLU A 490 31.49 -12.00 -22.23
CA GLU A 490 31.61 -11.94 -20.77
C GLU A 490 32.67 -10.94 -20.32
N ALA A 491 33.81 -10.82 -21.00
CA ALA A 491 34.85 -9.84 -20.67
C ALA A 491 34.40 -8.40 -20.95
N VAL A 492 33.70 -8.16 -22.07
CA VAL A 492 33.07 -6.86 -22.37
C VAL A 492 31.98 -6.55 -21.35
N LEU A 493 31.18 -7.53 -20.95
CA LEU A 493 30.14 -7.37 -19.95
C LEU A 493 30.71 -7.14 -18.56
N LYS A 494 31.83 -7.76 -18.16
CA LYS A 494 32.50 -7.55 -16.86
C LYS A 494 33.19 -6.18 -16.78
N ASP A 495 33.92 -5.79 -17.83
CA ASP A 495 34.50 -4.43 -18.00
C ASP A 495 33.41 -3.36 -17.96
N ALA A 496 32.28 -3.65 -18.60
CA ALA A 496 31.12 -2.80 -18.53
C ALA A 496 30.54 -2.78 -17.10
N LEU A 497 29.99 -3.89 -16.61
CA LEU A 497 29.08 -4.00 -15.45
C LEU A 497 29.71 -3.98 -14.06
N GLY A 498 31.03 -4.14 -13.98
CA GLY A 498 31.66 -4.64 -12.77
C GLY A 498 31.46 -6.16 -12.63
N ALA A 499 32.45 -6.84 -12.05
CA ALA A 499 32.42 -8.31 -11.91
C ALA A 499 31.45 -8.79 -10.82
N ASP A 500 31.23 -7.97 -9.78
CA ASP A 500 30.65 -8.41 -8.50
C ASP A 500 29.27 -7.80 -8.20
N LYS A 501 28.81 -6.82 -8.99
CA LYS A 501 27.51 -6.13 -8.78
C LYS A 501 26.33 -7.06 -9.08
N THR A 502 25.29 -7.07 -8.25
CA THR A 502 24.04 -7.83 -8.47
C THR A 502 22.92 -6.97 -9.08
N ILE A 503 21.78 -7.57 -9.45
CA ILE A 503 20.57 -6.85 -9.87
C ILE A 503 19.76 -6.24 -8.72
N LEU A 504 19.99 -6.70 -7.48
CA LEU A 504 19.23 -6.28 -6.29
C LEU A 504 19.97 -5.22 -5.46
N ASP A 505 21.22 -4.90 -5.82
CA ASP A 505 22.05 -3.90 -5.14
C ASP A 505 21.45 -2.49 -5.24
N THR A 506 21.86 -1.61 -4.31
CA THR A 506 21.50 -0.19 -4.39
C THR A 506 22.05 0.43 -5.67
N SER A 507 21.18 1.11 -6.41
CA SER A 507 21.39 1.50 -7.80
C SER A 507 20.80 2.89 -8.08
N TYR A 508 21.19 3.52 -9.20
CA TYR A 508 20.53 4.74 -9.68
C TYR A 508 19.03 4.51 -9.97
N ALA A 509 18.63 3.25 -10.21
CA ALA A 509 17.23 2.89 -10.41
C ALA A 509 16.52 2.87 -9.05
N THR A 510 17.17 2.30 -8.03
CA THR A 510 16.69 2.33 -6.64
C THR A 510 16.55 3.77 -6.13
N SER A 511 17.51 4.67 -6.41
CA SER A 511 17.46 6.06 -5.95
C SER A 511 16.47 6.95 -6.71
N THR A 512 16.14 6.62 -7.97
CA THR A 512 15.09 7.29 -8.75
C THR A 512 13.70 6.64 -8.60
N GLY A 513 13.59 5.49 -7.95
CA GLY A 513 12.37 4.68 -7.88
C GLY A 513 12.06 3.87 -9.17
N THR A 514 12.98 3.87 -10.13
CA THR A 514 12.85 3.16 -11.41
C THR A 514 12.85 1.64 -11.22
N ARG A 515 11.91 0.97 -11.88
CA ARG A 515 11.79 -0.49 -11.92
C ARG A 515 12.33 -1.02 -13.25
N VAL A 516 13.18 -2.05 -13.18
CA VAL A 516 13.90 -2.63 -14.32
C VAL A 516 13.62 -4.13 -14.37
N GLY A 517 13.26 -4.62 -15.55
CA GLY A 517 13.10 -6.04 -15.86
C GLY A 517 13.98 -6.45 -17.05
N LEU A 518 14.67 -7.58 -16.94
CA LEU A 518 15.53 -8.15 -17.98
C LEU A 518 14.96 -9.51 -18.42
N PRO A 519 14.40 -9.63 -19.64
CA PRO A 519 13.76 -10.86 -20.09
C PRO A 519 14.77 -11.91 -20.55
N VAL A 520 14.44 -13.18 -20.33
CA VAL A 520 15.20 -14.37 -20.72
C VAL A 520 14.26 -15.52 -21.10
N ALA A 521 14.71 -16.47 -21.91
CA ALA A 521 14.02 -17.74 -22.16
C ALA A 521 14.73 -18.89 -21.42
N THR A 522 13.97 -19.83 -20.83
CA THR A 522 14.54 -21.07 -20.29
C THR A 522 14.97 -22.02 -21.40
N VAL A 523 16.09 -22.73 -21.20
CA VAL A 523 16.50 -23.83 -22.08
C VAL A 523 15.88 -25.13 -21.57
N SER A 524 14.80 -25.56 -22.22
CA SER A 524 13.96 -26.71 -21.83
C SER A 524 13.13 -27.19 -23.03
N ASP A 525 12.62 -28.44 -23.01
CA ASP A 525 11.76 -29.02 -24.07
C ASP A 525 10.57 -28.11 -24.43
N TYR A 526 10.07 -27.39 -23.43
CA TYR A 526 9.12 -26.29 -23.56
C TYR A 526 9.82 -25.02 -23.04
N PRO A 527 10.40 -24.17 -23.90
CA PRO A 527 11.03 -22.91 -23.47
C PRO A 527 10.00 -21.95 -22.90
N SER A 528 10.28 -21.35 -21.74
CA SER A 528 9.39 -20.42 -21.05
C SER A 528 9.99 -19.02 -20.97
N TYR A 529 9.18 -18.00 -21.24
CA TYR A 529 9.56 -16.59 -21.09
C TYR A 529 9.60 -16.24 -19.59
N ARG A 530 10.72 -15.66 -19.16
CA ARG A 530 10.97 -15.29 -17.75
C ARG A 530 11.63 -13.92 -17.67
N VAL A 531 11.59 -13.29 -16.50
CA VAL A 531 12.17 -11.95 -16.28
C VAL A 531 12.90 -11.86 -14.94
N PHE A 532 14.15 -11.41 -14.94
CA PHE A 532 14.88 -10.97 -13.74
C PHE A 532 14.53 -9.51 -13.43
N THR A 533 14.40 -9.13 -12.16
CA THR A 533 13.91 -7.78 -11.78
C THR A 533 14.73 -7.14 -10.66
N ASN A 534 14.92 -5.81 -10.69
CA ASN A 534 15.60 -5.06 -9.61
C ASN A 534 14.72 -4.85 -8.36
N TYR A 535 13.69 -5.67 -8.19
CA TYR A 535 12.72 -5.62 -7.09
C TYR A 535 12.21 -7.02 -6.69
N ASN A 536 12.95 -8.08 -7.05
CA ASN A 536 12.70 -9.49 -6.69
C ASN A 536 11.24 -9.99 -6.83
N GLY A 537 10.48 -9.43 -7.79
CA GLY A 537 9.06 -9.74 -7.98
C GLY A 537 8.11 -9.25 -6.88
N VAL A 538 8.47 -8.23 -6.09
CA VAL A 538 7.54 -7.48 -5.22
C VAL A 538 6.38 -6.92 -6.05
N GLY A 539 5.14 -7.07 -5.58
CA GLY A 539 3.91 -6.65 -6.28
C GLY A 539 2.81 -7.72 -6.27
N THR A 540 1.57 -7.32 -6.53
CA THR A 540 0.39 -8.22 -6.54
C THR A 540 0.07 -8.71 -7.94
N ARG A 541 0.20 -10.02 -8.19
CA ARG A 541 0.02 -10.67 -9.50
C ARG A 541 -0.88 -11.90 -9.39
N ASP A 542 -1.41 -12.35 -10.52
CA ASP A 542 -1.99 -13.70 -10.65
C ASP A 542 -0.89 -14.79 -10.69
N THR A 543 -1.31 -16.05 -10.72
CA THR A 543 -0.41 -17.21 -10.63
C THR A 543 0.52 -17.36 -11.82
N ASP A 544 0.13 -16.91 -13.02
CA ASP A 544 0.93 -17.10 -14.24
C ASP A 544 1.85 -15.92 -14.52
N SER A 545 1.38 -14.70 -14.27
CA SER A 545 2.24 -13.51 -14.22
C SER A 545 3.31 -13.66 -13.14
N SER A 546 2.97 -14.22 -11.97
CA SER A 546 3.95 -14.54 -10.91
C SER A 546 4.89 -15.69 -11.26
N ARG A 547 4.60 -16.54 -12.25
CA ARG A 547 5.54 -17.56 -12.78
C ARG A 547 6.54 -16.97 -13.77
N SER A 548 6.20 -15.84 -14.41
CA SER A 548 7.13 -15.17 -15.33
C SER A 548 8.35 -14.57 -14.61
N ILE A 549 8.21 -14.13 -13.36
CA ILE A 549 9.33 -13.51 -12.63
C ILE A 549 10.23 -14.57 -11.99
N ILE A 550 11.54 -14.43 -12.20
CA ILE A 550 12.56 -15.20 -11.48
C ILE A 550 12.79 -14.49 -10.14
N LYS A 551 12.54 -15.21 -9.05
CA LYS A 551 12.91 -14.78 -7.70
C LYS A 551 14.28 -15.35 -7.35
N LEU A 552 15.13 -14.52 -6.77
CA LEU A 552 16.44 -14.91 -6.25
C LEU A 552 16.27 -15.17 -4.74
N GLU A 553 16.30 -16.44 -4.36
CA GLU A 553 16.34 -16.87 -2.95
C GLU A 553 17.73 -16.63 -2.34
N ASP A 554 17.89 -16.72 -1.00
CA ASP A 554 19.10 -16.25 -0.31
C ASP A 554 20.45 -16.74 -0.88
N LYS A 555 20.52 -17.99 -1.38
CA LYS A 555 21.73 -18.55 -2.02
C LYS A 555 21.96 -18.05 -3.45
N ALA A 556 20.91 -17.62 -4.14
CA ALA A 556 20.93 -17.03 -5.48
C ALA A 556 20.97 -15.48 -5.46
N SER A 557 20.77 -14.85 -4.30
CA SER A 557 20.87 -13.38 -4.13
C SER A 557 22.22 -12.77 -4.53
N ARG A 558 23.25 -13.61 -4.71
CA ARG A 558 24.62 -13.24 -5.13
C ARG A 558 24.89 -13.37 -6.64
N VAL A 559 23.88 -13.64 -7.48
CA VAL A 559 24.09 -13.78 -8.93
C VAL A 559 24.59 -12.45 -9.54
N PRO A 560 25.77 -12.42 -10.19
CA PRO A 560 26.28 -11.20 -10.80
C PRO A 560 25.40 -10.72 -11.95
N LEU A 561 25.25 -9.41 -12.05
CA LEU A 561 24.44 -8.74 -13.06
C LEU A 561 24.95 -9.01 -14.47
N TRP A 562 26.26 -9.22 -14.65
CA TRP A 562 26.83 -9.63 -15.93
C TRP A 562 26.42 -11.06 -16.35
N GLU A 563 26.09 -11.97 -15.42
CA GLU A 563 25.55 -13.29 -15.79
C GLU A 563 24.10 -13.18 -16.28
N ILE A 564 23.27 -12.38 -15.59
CA ILE A 564 21.89 -12.08 -15.99
C ILE A 564 21.87 -11.38 -17.35
N VAL A 565 22.79 -10.43 -17.59
CA VAL A 565 22.89 -9.74 -18.87
C VAL A 565 23.41 -10.66 -19.97
N ARG A 566 24.40 -11.53 -19.71
CA ARG A 566 24.84 -12.55 -20.66
C ARG A 566 23.66 -13.46 -21.03
N ALA A 567 22.87 -13.91 -20.06
CA ALA A 567 21.67 -14.71 -20.31
C ALA A 567 20.67 -13.96 -21.23
N ALA A 568 20.37 -12.70 -20.94
CA ALA A 568 19.44 -11.88 -21.73
C ALA A 568 19.93 -11.56 -23.15
N THR A 569 21.25 -11.44 -23.37
CA THR A 569 21.85 -11.19 -24.70
C THR A 569 22.42 -12.46 -25.37
N ALA A 570 22.12 -13.65 -24.87
CA ALA A 570 22.57 -14.92 -25.45
C ALA A 570 21.69 -15.30 -26.65
N ALA A 571 21.76 -14.51 -27.72
CA ALA A 571 21.00 -14.70 -28.95
C ALA A 571 21.37 -16.06 -29.59
N PRO A 572 20.41 -16.99 -29.79
CA PRO A 572 20.69 -18.31 -30.33
C PRO A 572 21.40 -18.25 -31.68
N CYS A 573 22.33 -19.19 -31.89
CA CYS A 573 23.30 -19.23 -32.98
C CYS A 573 24.37 -18.12 -32.99
N PHE A 574 24.19 -16.98 -32.29
CA PHE A 574 25.26 -15.99 -32.09
C PHE A 574 26.14 -16.36 -30.89
N PHE A 575 25.52 -16.58 -29.73
CA PHE A 575 26.19 -16.92 -28.48
C PHE A 575 25.51 -18.12 -27.81
N PRO A 576 26.27 -18.98 -27.10
CA PRO A 576 25.69 -20.08 -26.34
C PRO A 576 24.84 -19.58 -25.17
N ALA A 577 24.00 -20.45 -24.63
CA ALA A 577 23.24 -20.17 -23.42
C ALA A 577 24.13 -19.88 -22.19
N LYS A 578 23.55 -19.27 -21.14
CA LYS A 578 24.19 -19.09 -19.82
C LYS A 578 23.55 -20.01 -18.80
N HIS A 579 24.33 -20.92 -18.23
CA HIS A 579 23.98 -21.50 -16.93
C HIS A 579 24.31 -20.49 -15.83
N ILE A 580 23.36 -20.28 -14.92
CA ILE A 580 23.50 -19.48 -13.70
C ILE A 580 23.32 -20.44 -12.53
N ASN A 581 24.39 -20.59 -11.73
CA ASN A 581 24.46 -21.59 -10.67
C ASN A 581 23.32 -21.41 -9.66
N GLY A 582 22.54 -22.48 -9.43
CA GLY A 582 21.40 -22.46 -8.51
C GLY A 582 20.13 -21.78 -9.04
N VAL A 583 20.13 -21.26 -10.28
CA VAL A 583 18.95 -20.61 -10.89
C VAL A 583 18.49 -21.31 -12.16
N GLY A 584 19.40 -21.78 -13.02
CA GLY A 584 19.07 -22.55 -14.22
C GLY A 584 19.83 -22.12 -15.47
N THR A 585 19.42 -22.63 -16.64
CA THR A 585 20.03 -22.32 -17.94
C THR A 585 19.10 -21.44 -18.78
N PHE A 586 19.64 -20.31 -19.25
CA PHE A 586 18.89 -19.22 -19.88
C PHE A 586 19.54 -18.74 -21.18
N GLN A 587 18.72 -18.22 -22.09
CA GLN A 587 19.11 -17.63 -23.37
C GLN A 587 18.24 -16.38 -23.66
N ASP A 588 18.52 -15.69 -24.76
CA ASP A 588 17.76 -14.51 -25.21
C ASP A 588 16.26 -14.84 -25.40
N ALA A 589 15.40 -13.97 -24.90
CA ALA A 589 13.94 -14.12 -24.96
C ALA A 589 13.34 -13.92 -26.36
N GLY A 590 14.09 -13.31 -27.30
CA GLY A 590 13.59 -12.86 -28.59
C GLY A 590 13.01 -13.94 -29.51
N LEU A 591 13.38 -15.22 -29.30
CA LEU A 591 12.73 -16.35 -29.98
C LEU A 591 11.29 -16.60 -29.50
N LEU A 592 10.95 -16.19 -28.29
CA LEU A 592 9.60 -16.27 -27.72
C LEU A 592 8.85 -14.96 -27.97
N GLU A 593 9.33 -13.86 -27.40
CA GLU A 593 8.74 -12.52 -27.44
C GLU A 593 9.89 -11.50 -27.30
N ASN A 594 10.08 -10.63 -28.31
CA ASN A 594 11.22 -9.70 -28.37
C ASN A 594 10.83 -8.23 -28.11
N ASP A 595 9.53 -7.91 -28.05
CA ASP A 595 9.04 -6.63 -27.54
C ASP A 595 8.43 -6.84 -26.14
N PRO A 596 9.13 -6.47 -25.06
CA PRO A 596 8.62 -6.65 -23.70
C PRO A 596 7.47 -5.70 -23.34
N SER A 597 6.99 -4.84 -24.27
CA SER A 597 5.89 -3.88 -24.04
C SER A 597 4.65 -4.49 -23.40
N PHE A 598 4.24 -5.71 -23.80
CA PHE A 598 3.05 -6.36 -23.24
C PHE A 598 3.26 -6.79 -21.78
N TRP A 599 4.39 -7.43 -21.49
CA TRP A 599 4.78 -7.80 -20.12
C TRP A 599 4.94 -6.55 -19.23
N ALA A 600 5.58 -5.49 -19.73
CA ALA A 600 5.78 -4.24 -19.00
C ALA A 600 4.46 -3.52 -18.67
N LEU A 601 3.46 -3.59 -19.55
CA LEU A 601 2.10 -3.07 -19.29
C LEU A 601 1.38 -3.85 -18.18
N ALA A 602 1.45 -5.19 -18.22
CA ALA A 602 0.88 -6.05 -17.18
C ALA A 602 1.59 -5.80 -15.83
N GLU A 603 2.91 -5.69 -15.85
CA GLU A 603 3.74 -5.47 -14.67
C GLU A 603 3.54 -4.09 -14.04
N ALA A 604 3.45 -3.03 -14.84
CA ALA A 604 3.09 -1.70 -14.35
C ALA A 604 1.70 -1.70 -13.67
N SER A 605 0.77 -2.50 -14.17
CA SER A 605 -0.56 -2.67 -13.56
C SER A 605 -0.50 -3.42 -12.21
N ALA A 606 0.40 -4.38 -12.08
CA ALA A 606 0.64 -5.15 -10.85
C ALA A 606 1.40 -4.37 -9.76
N LEU A 607 2.29 -3.46 -10.17
CA LEU A 607 3.07 -2.57 -9.29
C LEU A 607 2.26 -1.35 -8.83
N PHE A 608 1.38 -0.82 -9.68
CA PHE A 608 0.63 0.42 -9.42
C PHE A 608 -0.90 0.24 -9.52
N PRO A 609 -1.52 -0.60 -8.65
CA PRO A 609 -2.94 -0.99 -8.78
C PRO A 609 -3.96 0.16 -8.63
N HIS A 610 -3.54 1.32 -8.11
CA HIS A 610 -4.42 2.48 -7.92
C HIS A 610 -4.65 3.27 -9.23
N SER A 611 -3.58 3.57 -9.98
CA SER A 611 -3.68 4.10 -11.34
C SER A 611 -4.17 3.00 -12.29
N GLY A 612 -3.49 1.85 -12.30
CA GLY A 612 -3.81 0.66 -13.08
C GLY A 612 -3.46 0.76 -14.58
N GLN A 613 -2.92 1.90 -15.03
CA GLN A 613 -2.34 2.14 -16.36
C GLN A 613 -1.22 3.18 -16.21
N PRO A 614 -0.17 3.15 -17.06
CA PRO A 614 0.84 4.20 -17.13
C PRO A 614 0.30 5.48 -17.79
N ASP A 615 0.98 6.61 -17.57
CA ASP A 615 0.64 7.89 -18.19
C ASP A 615 0.89 7.88 -19.71
N PHE A 616 2.02 7.31 -20.12
CA PHE A 616 2.42 7.03 -21.49
C PHE A 616 3.36 5.82 -21.52
N VAL A 617 3.58 5.23 -22.69
CA VAL A 617 4.56 4.15 -22.92
C VAL A 617 5.40 4.52 -24.15
N ILE A 618 6.72 4.44 -24.02
CA ILE A 618 7.65 4.54 -25.15
C ILE A 618 8.20 3.15 -25.41
N SER A 619 8.04 2.65 -26.63
CA SER A 619 8.70 1.43 -27.11
C SER A 619 9.76 1.83 -28.13
N LEU A 620 11.03 1.51 -27.86
CA LEU A 620 12.15 1.81 -28.74
C LEU A 620 12.45 0.60 -29.63
N GLY A 621 12.57 0.84 -30.94
CA GLY A 621 12.86 -0.17 -31.95
C GLY A 621 14.28 -0.07 -32.49
N THR A 622 14.84 -1.21 -32.86
CA THR A 622 16.18 -1.32 -33.49
C THR A 622 16.14 -1.15 -35.01
N GLY A 623 14.96 -0.87 -35.59
CA GLY A 623 14.70 -0.85 -37.03
C GLY A 623 13.46 -1.67 -37.39
N GLU A 624 12.81 -1.33 -38.49
CA GLU A 624 11.82 -2.18 -39.18
C GLU A 624 11.82 -1.92 -40.70
N PRO A 625 11.34 -2.85 -41.55
CA PRO A 625 11.32 -2.64 -43.00
C PRO A 625 10.24 -1.63 -43.38
N ALA A 626 10.52 -0.78 -44.37
CA ALA A 626 9.50 0.06 -44.99
C ALA A 626 8.31 -0.80 -45.47
N PRO A 627 7.04 -0.35 -45.36
CA PRO A 627 5.86 -1.16 -45.69
C PRO A 627 5.87 -1.77 -47.11
N SER A 628 6.46 -1.06 -48.08
CA SER A 628 6.67 -1.49 -49.46
C SER A 628 7.49 -2.77 -49.61
N ASN A 629 8.35 -3.11 -48.65
CA ASN A 629 9.15 -4.33 -48.68
C ASN A 629 8.34 -5.60 -48.42
N TYR A 630 7.07 -5.48 -47.98
CA TYR A 630 6.16 -6.60 -47.80
C TYR A 630 5.38 -6.95 -49.09
N ASP A 631 5.37 -6.08 -50.10
CA ASP A 631 4.67 -6.28 -51.39
C ASP A 631 5.46 -7.21 -52.34
N ILE A 632 5.88 -8.36 -51.81
CA ILE A 632 6.66 -9.38 -52.54
C ILE A 632 5.70 -10.26 -53.36
N PRO A 633 5.83 -10.34 -54.70
CA PRO A 633 5.01 -11.21 -55.51
C PRO A 633 5.17 -12.69 -55.12
N THR A 634 4.05 -13.41 -55.02
CA THR A 634 3.99 -14.85 -54.66
C THR A 634 4.58 -15.79 -55.72
N SER A 635 5.00 -15.26 -56.87
CA SER A 635 5.72 -15.99 -57.92
C SER A 635 7.06 -16.54 -57.40
N ASP A 636 7.25 -17.85 -57.48
CA ASP A 636 8.36 -18.56 -56.85
C ASP A 636 9.76 -18.11 -57.33
N ARG A 637 10.52 -17.43 -56.45
CA ARG A 637 11.91 -17.00 -56.66
C ARG A 637 12.96 -17.97 -56.11
N ARG A 638 12.71 -19.29 -56.11
CA ARG A 638 13.72 -20.31 -55.73
C ARG A 638 15.05 -20.24 -56.51
N SER A 639 15.12 -19.52 -57.63
CA SER A 639 16.35 -19.25 -58.37
C SER A 639 16.84 -17.79 -58.27
N LYS A 640 17.84 -17.53 -57.40
CA LYS A 640 19.05 -16.69 -57.69
C LYS A 640 19.99 -16.47 -56.48
N ARG A 641 19.53 -16.67 -55.24
CA ARG A 641 20.40 -16.83 -54.04
C ARG A 641 19.87 -17.99 -53.18
N LYS A 642 20.72 -18.97 -52.84
CA LYS A 642 20.39 -20.01 -51.85
C LYS A 642 20.38 -19.39 -50.44
N ILE A 643 19.21 -18.95 -49.98
CA ILE A 643 19.04 -18.47 -48.60
C ILE A 643 19.14 -19.68 -47.67
N GLY A 644 20.26 -19.77 -46.94
CA GLY A 644 20.54 -20.89 -46.03
C GLY A 644 19.53 -20.99 -44.89
N MET A 645 19.40 -22.19 -44.30
CA MET A 645 18.44 -22.45 -43.21
C MET A 645 18.58 -21.46 -42.05
N LEU A 646 19.81 -21.19 -41.61
CA LEU A 646 20.10 -20.22 -40.55
C LEU A 646 19.54 -18.83 -40.86
N ARG A 647 19.73 -18.28 -42.07
CA ARG A 647 19.18 -16.95 -42.43
C ARG A 647 17.64 -16.96 -42.43
N ARG A 648 16.99 -18.07 -42.80
CA ARG A 648 15.52 -18.20 -42.70
C ARG A 648 15.02 -18.24 -41.25
N VAL A 649 15.77 -18.85 -40.33
CA VAL A 649 15.42 -18.84 -38.90
C VAL A 649 15.64 -17.45 -38.31
N LEU A 650 16.77 -16.81 -38.59
CA LEU A 650 17.06 -15.44 -38.14
C LEU A 650 16.00 -14.46 -38.62
N SER A 651 15.60 -14.49 -39.89
CA SER A 651 14.54 -13.60 -40.37
C SER A 651 13.12 -13.93 -39.91
N LEU A 652 12.91 -15.07 -39.22
CA LEU A 652 11.72 -15.35 -38.43
C LEU A 652 11.83 -14.83 -36.98
N MET A 653 13.05 -14.63 -36.46
CA MET A 653 13.28 -13.88 -35.21
C MET A 653 13.13 -12.37 -35.46
N GLU A 654 13.68 -11.86 -36.56
CA GLU A 654 13.57 -10.46 -37.02
C GLU A 654 12.11 -10.10 -37.34
N GLU A 655 11.27 -11.07 -37.71
CA GLU A 655 9.81 -10.88 -37.86
C GLU A 655 9.07 -10.84 -36.51
N LYS A 656 9.62 -11.45 -35.45
CA LYS A 656 9.06 -11.46 -34.09
C LYS A 656 9.31 -10.19 -33.26
N THR A 657 10.20 -9.30 -33.71
CA THR A 657 10.39 -7.96 -33.09
C THR A 657 9.30 -6.96 -33.48
N ARG A 658 8.46 -7.29 -34.46
CA ARG A 658 7.61 -6.33 -35.19
C ARG A 658 6.22 -6.22 -34.58
N GLU A 659 5.62 -5.02 -34.65
CA GLU A 659 4.43 -4.61 -33.86
C GLU A 659 3.11 -5.26 -34.30
N LYS A 660 3.00 -6.59 -34.23
CA LYS A 660 1.80 -7.35 -34.59
C LYS A 660 0.97 -7.75 -33.37
N ASN A 661 1.57 -8.16 -32.26
CA ASN A 661 0.82 -8.66 -31.10
C ASN A 661 0.21 -7.55 -30.24
N VAL A 662 1.01 -6.58 -29.76
CA VAL A 662 0.51 -5.43 -28.98
C VAL A 662 -0.55 -4.66 -29.78
N ARG A 663 -0.27 -4.34 -31.05
CA ARG A 663 -1.19 -3.62 -31.94
C ARG A 663 -2.49 -4.36 -32.21
N ARG A 664 -2.47 -5.69 -32.31
CA ARG A 664 -3.69 -6.51 -32.43
C ARG A 664 -4.46 -6.58 -31.12
N ALA A 665 -3.80 -6.82 -29.98
CA ALA A 665 -4.46 -6.85 -28.67
C ALA A 665 -5.17 -5.52 -28.38
N CYS A 666 -4.46 -4.40 -28.59
CA CYS A 666 -4.99 -3.04 -28.45
C CYS A 666 -6.15 -2.73 -29.41
N LYS A 667 -6.22 -3.36 -30.58
CA LYS A 667 -7.33 -3.19 -31.55
C LYS A 667 -8.49 -4.17 -31.39
N SER A 668 -8.30 -5.27 -30.65
CA SER A 668 -9.26 -6.40 -30.62
C SER A 668 -9.96 -6.60 -29.27
N GLY A 669 -9.40 -6.07 -28.18
CA GLY A 669 -10.00 -6.14 -26.84
C GLY A 669 -10.77 -4.87 -26.47
N GLY A 670 -11.68 -4.96 -25.48
CA GLY A 670 -12.39 -3.82 -24.89
C GLY A 670 -11.50 -2.80 -24.15
N LEU A 671 -10.18 -2.92 -24.28
CA LEU A 671 -9.14 -2.02 -23.78
C LEU A 671 -8.80 -0.89 -24.79
N ALA A 672 -9.38 -0.95 -26.00
CA ALA A 672 -9.03 -0.17 -27.18
C ALA A 672 -9.21 1.36 -27.08
N GLY A 673 -9.87 1.88 -26.05
CA GLY A 673 -10.17 3.32 -25.94
C GLY A 673 -9.02 4.21 -25.45
N ASN A 674 -8.22 3.76 -24.48
CA ASN A 674 -7.37 4.67 -23.69
C ASN A 674 -5.87 4.37 -23.72
N ILE A 675 -5.44 3.16 -24.09
CA ILE A 675 -4.01 2.77 -24.09
C ILE A 675 -3.35 3.06 -25.45
N VAL A 676 -4.10 2.98 -26.55
CA VAL A 676 -3.56 3.16 -27.91
C VAL A 676 -2.92 4.54 -28.08
N ASP A 677 -3.64 5.59 -27.66
CA ASP A 677 -3.18 6.99 -27.73
C ASP A 677 -1.98 7.29 -26.81
N ARG A 678 -1.71 6.41 -25.84
CA ARG A 678 -0.60 6.51 -24.87
C ARG A 678 0.63 5.71 -25.28
N TYR A 679 0.54 4.85 -26.30
CA TYR A 679 1.63 3.98 -26.73
C TYR A 679 2.36 4.58 -27.93
N HIS A 680 3.67 4.79 -27.79
CA HIS A 680 4.50 5.47 -28.76
C HIS A 680 5.68 4.58 -29.18
N ARG A 681 5.57 3.95 -30.35
CA ARG A 681 6.66 3.18 -30.98
C ARG A 681 7.59 4.12 -31.75
N LEU A 682 8.86 4.16 -31.35
CA LEU A 682 9.93 4.91 -32.02
C LEU A 682 10.90 3.90 -32.65
N SER A 683 10.83 3.74 -33.97
CA SER A 683 11.71 2.88 -34.77
C SER A 683 12.04 3.56 -36.09
N VAL A 684 13.18 3.22 -36.69
CA VAL A 684 13.64 3.69 -38.01
C VAL A 684 13.15 2.75 -39.09
N GLU A 685 12.60 3.28 -40.19
CA GLU A 685 12.13 2.48 -41.33
C GLU A 685 13.25 2.27 -42.37
N TYR A 686 13.39 1.07 -42.94
CA TYR A 686 14.45 0.69 -43.89
C TYR A 686 13.93 0.35 -45.29
N ASP A 687 14.34 1.13 -46.28
CA ASP A 687 14.09 0.93 -47.71
C ASP A 687 15.03 -0.12 -48.35
N GLY A 688 15.11 -1.32 -47.77
CA GLY A 688 15.94 -2.41 -48.34
C GLY A 688 16.18 -3.60 -47.40
N ASP A 689 17.28 -4.32 -47.64
CA ASP A 689 17.85 -5.28 -46.67
C ASP A 689 18.24 -4.50 -45.39
N GLU A 690 17.75 -4.94 -44.22
CA GLU A 690 18.08 -4.31 -42.91
C GLU A 690 19.55 -4.56 -42.51
N PRO A 691 20.18 -3.67 -41.72
CA PRO A 691 21.50 -3.92 -41.13
C PRO A 691 21.47 -5.18 -40.25
N ARG A 692 22.51 -6.01 -40.33
CA ARG A 692 22.58 -7.23 -39.51
C ARG A 692 22.93 -6.90 -38.06
N LEU A 693 22.38 -7.69 -37.14
CA LEU A 693 22.67 -7.61 -35.70
C LEU A 693 24.17 -7.64 -35.35
N ASP A 694 24.99 -8.32 -36.15
CA ASP A 694 26.45 -8.41 -35.99
C ASP A 694 27.27 -7.55 -36.97
N ASP A 695 26.64 -6.63 -37.71
CA ASP A 695 27.36 -5.69 -38.58
C ASP A 695 27.79 -4.43 -37.83
N VAL A 696 28.88 -4.58 -37.07
CA VAL A 696 29.52 -3.49 -36.32
C VAL A 696 29.96 -2.34 -37.24
N SER A 697 30.27 -2.61 -38.51
CA SER A 697 30.67 -1.55 -39.46
C SER A 697 29.54 -0.59 -39.82
N SER A 698 28.30 -1.04 -39.75
CA SER A 698 27.11 -0.22 -40.04
C SER A 698 26.70 0.77 -38.94
N ILE A 699 27.26 0.68 -37.71
CA ILE A 699 26.77 1.43 -36.54
C ILE A 699 26.78 2.95 -36.78
N SER A 700 27.80 3.50 -37.44
CA SER A 700 27.87 4.94 -37.75
C SER A 700 26.75 5.38 -38.72
N GLU A 701 26.39 4.53 -39.69
CA GLU A 701 25.30 4.80 -40.63
C GLU A 701 23.94 4.72 -39.93
N VAL A 702 23.74 3.73 -39.06
CA VAL A 702 22.52 3.58 -38.23
C VAL A 702 22.31 4.80 -37.33
N ILE A 703 23.37 5.32 -36.69
CA ILE A 703 23.32 6.54 -35.87
C ILE A 703 22.90 7.75 -36.72
N LEU A 704 23.55 7.97 -37.87
CA LEU A 704 23.23 9.09 -38.76
C LEU A 704 21.79 9.01 -39.28
N LYS A 705 21.32 7.81 -39.65
CA LYS A 705 19.95 7.60 -40.12
C LYS A 705 18.92 7.89 -39.02
N ALA A 706 19.14 7.40 -37.79
CA ALA A 706 18.26 7.66 -36.66
C ALA A 706 18.21 9.16 -36.28
N GLN A 707 19.29 9.91 -36.50
CA GLN A 707 19.33 11.37 -36.31
C GLN A 707 18.63 12.16 -37.42
N ALA A 708 18.61 11.64 -38.65
CA ALA A 708 18.05 12.32 -39.82
C ALA A 708 16.55 12.02 -40.07
N ASP A 709 15.96 11.02 -39.40
CA ASP A 709 14.61 10.54 -39.67
C ASP A 709 13.51 11.59 -39.31
N PRO A 710 12.74 12.10 -40.31
CA PRO A 710 11.70 13.09 -40.07
C PRO A 710 10.44 12.48 -39.43
N SER A 711 10.19 11.17 -39.60
CA SER A 711 9.07 10.46 -38.98
C SER A 711 9.29 10.33 -37.47
N LEU A 712 10.51 10.01 -37.05
CA LEU A 712 10.92 10.00 -35.64
C LEU A 712 10.81 11.41 -35.06
N SER A 713 11.26 12.44 -35.78
CA SER A 713 11.19 13.83 -35.33
C SER A 713 9.77 14.29 -34.95
N LEU A 714 8.73 13.82 -35.67
CA LEU A 714 7.33 14.09 -35.31
C LEU A 714 6.87 13.25 -34.10
N LYS A 715 7.16 11.94 -34.10
CA LYS A 715 6.81 11.03 -32.99
C LYS A 715 7.45 11.50 -31.66
N ILE A 716 8.73 11.89 -31.67
CA ILE A 716 9.49 12.42 -30.53
C ILE A 716 8.85 13.72 -30.00
N LYS A 717 8.41 14.63 -30.88
CA LYS A 717 7.69 15.84 -30.44
C LYS A 717 6.35 15.52 -29.77
N ALA A 718 5.63 14.48 -30.19
CA ALA A 718 4.41 14.04 -29.51
C ALA A 718 4.70 13.44 -28.12
N VAL A 719 5.69 12.54 -28.05
CA VAL A 719 6.19 11.95 -26.79
C VAL A 719 6.63 13.04 -25.80
N ALA A 720 7.39 14.03 -26.25
CA ALA A 720 7.87 15.11 -25.39
C ALA A 720 6.75 15.93 -24.74
N ARG A 721 5.61 16.16 -25.43
CA ARG A 721 4.44 16.82 -24.83
C ARG A 721 3.80 15.95 -23.73
N CYS A 722 3.71 14.64 -23.95
CA CYS A 722 3.20 13.70 -22.95
C CYS A 722 4.11 13.60 -21.73
N MET A 723 5.44 13.55 -21.93
CA MET A 723 6.43 13.59 -20.85
C MET A 723 6.30 14.89 -20.04
N LEU A 724 6.25 16.06 -20.70
CA LEU A 724 6.05 17.35 -20.02
C LEU A 724 4.75 17.39 -19.22
N ALA A 725 3.65 16.85 -19.73
CA ALA A 725 2.38 16.78 -19.01
C ALA A 725 2.44 15.84 -17.79
N SER A 726 3.15 14.71 -17.87
CA SER A 726 3.35 13.77 -16.75
C SER A 726 4.22 14.32 -15.61
N LEU A 727 4.97 15.41 -15.82
CA LEU A 727 5.64 16.12 -14.72
C LEU A 727 4.63 16.77 -13.76
N PHE A 728 3.38 16.95 -14.19
CA PHE A 728 2.30 17.51 -13.39
C PHE A 728 1.34 16.42 -12.90
N TYR A 729 0.85 16.56 -11.68
CA TYR A 729 -0.14 15.67 -11.06
C TYR A 729 -1.12 16.46 -10.20
N PHE A 730 -2.26 15.86 -9.86
CA PHE A 730 -3.30 16.50 -9.05
C PHE A 730 -3.39 15.90 -7.64
N THR A 731 -3.25 16.75 -6.62
CA THR A 731 -3.50 16.40 -5.21
C THR A 731 -4.78 17.05 -4.70
N LEU A 732 -5.63 16.29 -4.02
CA LEU A 732 -6.73 16.83 -3.23
C LEU A 732 -6.19 17.58 -2.00
N ASP A 733 -6.93 18.57 -1.53
CA ASP A 733 -6.58 19.26 -0.28
C ASP A 733 -6.75 18.31 0.91
N SER A 734 -5.69 18.15 1.72
CA SER A 734 -5.68 17.28 2.91
C SER A 734 -6.79 17.58 3.92
N ASP A 735 -7.26 18.83 3.89
CA ASP A 735 -8.18 19.40 4.87
C ASP A 735 -9.63 19.47 4.30
N SER A 736 -9.81 19.17 3.01
CA SER A 736 -11.09 19.27 2.30
C SER A 736 -11.41 17.98 1.50
N LEU A 737 -11.97 17.00 2.21
CA LEU A 737 -12.54 15.80 1.57
C LEU A 737 -13.64 16.16 0.55
N PRO A 738 -13.71 15.48 -0.62
CA PRO A 738 -14.77 15.67 -1.60
C PRO A 738 -16.17 15.55 -1.00
N GLN A 739 -17.01 16.55 -1.27
CA GLN A 739 -18.38 16.64 -0.72
C GLN A 739 -19.40 16.29 -1.79
N TRP A 740 -20.24 15.29 -1.52
CA TRP A 740 -21.42 15.03 -2.35
C TRP A 740 -22.50 16.09 -2.06
N ARG A 741 -22.87 16.90 -3.06
CA ARG A 741 -23.90 17.93 -3.00
C ARG A 741 -24.71 17.89 -4.28
N ASN A 742 -26.04 17.95 -4.19
CA ASN A 742 -26.97 18.08 -5.33
C ASN A 742 -26.75 17.07 -6.49
N GLY A 743 -26.18 15.90 -6.22
CA GLY A 743 -25.90 14.87 -7.24
C GLY A 743 -24.49 14.91 -7.85
N LYS A 744 -23.59 15.78 -7.36
CA LYS A 744 -22.20 15.90 -7.80
C LYS A 744 -21.23 15.91 -6.62
N TYR A 745 -19.98 15.54 -6.86
CA TYR A 745 -18.86 15.79 -5.97
C TYR A 745 -18.31 17.20 -6.21
N VAL A 746 -18.24 18.01 -5.15
CA VAL A 746 -17.47 19.25 -5.09
C VAL A 746 -16.18 18.98 -4.34
N LEU A 747 -15.03 19.24 -4.97
CA LEU A 747 -13.69 19.00 -4.42
C LEU A 747 -12.74 20.17 -4.73
N SER A 748 -11.79 20.40 -3.83
CA SER A 748 -10.68 21.33 -4.03
C SER A 748 -9.34 20.60 -3.92
N GLY A 749 -8.35 21.11 -4.63
CA GLY A 749 -7.01 20.54 -4.70
C GLY A 749 -6.06 21.44 -5.46
N HIS A 750 -4.85 20.92 -5.69
CA HIS A 750 -3.76 21.62 -6.34
C HIS A 750 -3.16 20.75 -7.45
N ILE A 751 -2.93 21.35 -8.62
CA ILE A 751 -1.99 20.80 -9.61
C ILE A 751 -0.58 21.12 -9.10
N ARG A 752 0.29 20.11 -9.03
CA ARG A 752 1.69 20.21 -8.55
C ARG A 752 2.67 19.65 -9.57
N CYS A 753 3.95 20.00 -9.44
CA CYS A 753 5.03 19.40 -10.24
C CYS A 753 5.77 18.29 -9.47
N SER A 754 6.40 17.37 -10.21
CA SER A 754 7.35 16.38 -9.69
C SER A 754 8.72 17.00 -9.43
N ILE A 755 9.16 17.91 -10.31
CA ILE A 755 10.36 18.72 -10.13
C ILE A 755 10.10 19.81 -9.07
N ARG A 756 11.04 20.02 -8.16
CA ARG A 756 10.98 21.02 -7.08
C ARG A 756 12.23 21.88 -7.05
N ARG A 757 12.07 23.14 -6.66
CA ARG A 757 13.19 24.06 -6.38
C ARG A 757 14.02 23.52 -5.20
N GLY A 758 15.35 23.53 -5.34
CA GLY A 758 16.26 23.00 -4.32
C GLY A 758 16.36 23.90 -3.08
N CYS A 759 16.02 23.37 -1.90
CA CYS A 759 16.10 24.10 -0.63
C CYS A 759 17.53 24.10 -0.04
N GLY A 760 18.35 25.08 -0.39
CA GLY A 760 19.51 25.51 0.41
C GLY A 760 20.75 24.62 0.48
N GLY A 761 20.80 23.50 -0.25
CA GLY A 761 22.02 22.69 -0.40
C GLY A 761 22.96 23.18 -1.52
N PRO A 762 24.22 22.72 -1.59
CA PRO A 762 25.17 23.11 -2.66
C PRO A 762 24.72 22.77 -4.08
N SER A 763 23.80 21.81 -4.24
CA SER A 763 23.30 21.29 -5.51
C SER A 763 22.35 22.26 -6.23
N ARG A 764 22.91 23.33 -6.83
CA ARG A 764 22.17 24.37 -7.59
C ARG A 764 21.15 23.84 -8.60
N HIS A 765 21.45 22.70 -9.23
CA HIS A 765 20.77 22.14 -10.41
C HIS A 765 19.24 21.98 -10.25
N GLY A 766 18.74 21.82 -9.02
CA GLY A 766 17.30 21.66 -8.75
C GLY A 766 16.47 22.93 -8.90
N SER A 767 17.06 24.13 -8.77
CA SER A 767 16.33 25.37 -9.11
C SER A 767 16.22 25.48 -10.63
N ASP A 768 17.38 25.44 -11.28
CA ASP A 768 17.57 25.69 -12.71
C ASP A 768 16.64 24.82 -13.57
N ALA A 769 16.44 23.55 -13.20
CA ALA A 769 15.55 22.62 -13.91
C ALA A 769 14.05 22.99 -13.82
N LEU A 770 13.56 23.46 -12.66
CA LEU A 770 12.17 23.90 -12.52
C LEU A 770 11.96 25.27 -13.15
N ASP A 771 12.88 26.21 -12.93
CA ASP A 771 12.81 27.54 -13.52
C ASP A 771 12.84 27.46 -15.07
N ALA A 772 13.64 26.56 -15.67
CA ALA A 772 13.65 26.30 -17.11
C ALA A 772 12.36 25.64 -17.64
N LEU A 773 11.77 24.70 -16.87
CA LEU A 773 10.47 24.09 -17.23
C LEU A 773 9.35 25.14 -17.27
N LEU A 774 9.32 26.06 -16.28
CA LEU A 774 8.33 27.13 -16.20
C LEU A 774 8.54 28.21 -17.26
N GLY A 775 9.79 28.53 -17.62
CA GLY A 775 10.12 29.35 -18.78
C GLY A 775 9.55 28.76 -20.06
N LYS A 776 9.89 27.49 -20.36
CA LYS A 776 9.38 26.81 -21.56
C LYS A 776 7.85 26.73 -21.60
N LEU A 777 7.19 26.47 -20.46
CA LEU A 777 5.72 26.50 -20.40
C LEU A 777 5.14 27.89 -20.71
N SER A 778 5.84 28.96 -20.38
CA SER A 778 5.42 30.32 -20.70
C SER A 778 5.58 30.60 -22.21
N ASP A 779 6.71 30.20 -22.79
CA ASP A 779 7.01 30.33 -24.23
C ASP A 779 6.02 29.52 -25.09
N ASP A 780 5.80 28.25 -24.75
CA ASP A 780 4.85 27.33 -25.40
C ASP A 780 3.37 27.66 -25.07
N ARG A 781 3.08 28.74 -24.33
CA ARG A 781 1.74 29.19 -23.88
C ARG A 781 0.92 28.10 -23.18
N GLY A 782 1.60 27.30 -22.36
CA GLY A 782 1.07 26.12 -21.67
C GLY A 782 -0.16 26.42 -20.84
N THR A 783 -1.28 25.79 -21.18
CA THR A 783 -2.59 26.02 -20.55
C THR A 783 -3.13 24.70 -19.98
N PHE A 784 -3.34 24.66 -18.66
CA PHE A 784 -4.04 23.55 -18.01
C PHE A 784 -5.56 23.65 -18.24
N ARG A 785 -6.23 22.51 -18.39
CA ARG A 785 -7.68 22.41 -18.64
C ARG A 785 -8.31 21.31 -17.80
N VAL A 786 -9.52 21.55 -17.29
CA VAL A 786 -10.37 20.55 -16.62
C VAL A 786 -11.57 20.29 -17.54
N GLY A 787 -11.56 19.15 -18.22
CA GLY A 787 -12.43 18.94 -19.39
C GLY A 787 -12.25 20.08 -20.39
N ASP A 788 -13.36 20.73 -20.79
CA ASP A 788 -13.32 21.83 -21.75
C ASP A 788 -12.98 23.21 -21.15
N SER A 789 -12.97 23.34 -19.83
CA SER A 789 -12.68 24.61 -19.14
C SER A 789 -11.18 24.83 -18.99
N ALA A 790 -10.68 26.00 -19.38
CA ALA A 790 -9.31 26.41 -19.07
C ALA A 790 -9.17 26.78 -17.58
N VAL A 791 -8.06 26.39 -16.97
CA VAL A 791 -7.73 26.73 -15.59
C VAL A 791 -7.12 28.14 -15.54
N PRO A 792 -7.53 29.03 -14.62
CA PRO A 792 -6.88 30.33 -14.43
C PRO A 792 -5.39 30.18 -14.12
N SER A 793 -4.55 31.01 -14.72
CA SER A 793 -3.07 30.93 -14.61
C SER A 793 -2.52 31.44 -13.27
N ASN A 794 -3.15 31.06 -12.17
CA ASN A 794 -2.85 31.50 -10.80
C ASN A 794 -1.76 30.61 -10.16
N SER A 795 -0.69 30.32 -10.89
CA SER A 795 0.42 29.49 -10.42
C SER A 795 1.32 30.22 -9.42
N TYR A 796 1.71 29.54 -8.36
CA TYR A 796 2.68 30.03 -7.37
C TYR A 796 3.67 28.93 -6.97
N LEU A 797 4.78 29.31 -6.32
CA LEU A 797 5.67 28.36 -5.64
C LEU A 797 5.27 28.24 -4.17
N GLY A 798 5.00 27.03 -3.71
CA GLY A 798 4.74 26.72 -2.30
C GLY A 798 6.01 26.74 -1.45
N GLU A 799 5.84 26.75 -0.12
CA GLU A 799 6.92 26.70 0.87
C GLU A 799 7.81 25.44 0.72
N ASP A 800 7.29 24.36 0.12
CA ASP A 800 8.02 23.13 -0.19
C ASP A 800 8.81 23.19 -1.51
N GLY A 801 9.00 24.39 -2.08
CA GLY A 801 9.71 24.64 -3.33
C GLY A 801 8.97 24.13 -4.58
N ASN A 802 7.70 23.75 -4.46
CA ASN A 802 6.95 23.12 -5.55
C ASN A 802 5.97 24.08 -6.22
N PHE A 803 5.86 23.98 -7.54
CA PHE A 803 4.81 24.62 -8.33
C PHE A 803 3.42 24.18 -7.85
N CYS A 804 2.50 25.14 -7.73
CA CYS A 804 1.13 24.94 -7.28
C CYS A 804 0.15 25.78 -8.13
N ILE A 805 -0.90 25.15 -8.68
CA ILE A 805 -2.11 25.86 -9.15
C ILE A 805 -3.30 25.35 -8.33
N PRO A 806 -4.03 26.20 -7.59
CA PRO A 806 -5.22 25.81 -6.84
C PRO A 806 -6.42 25.70 -7.79
N ILE A 807 -7.19 24.61 -7.68
CA ILE A 807 -8.41 24.38 -8.46
C ILE A 807 -9.54 23.79 -7.62
N THR A 808 -10.77 24.19 -7.94
CA THR A 808 -12.01 23.58 -7.43
C THR A 808 -12.77 22.97 -8.60
N ILE A 809 -13.27 21.75 -8.43
CA ILE A 809 -13.91 20.95 -9.47
C ILE A 809 -15.27 20.47 -8.95
N GLU A 810 -16.28 20.56 -9.82
CA GLU A 810 -17.58 19.91 -9.64
C GLU A 810 -17.74 18.81 -10.70
N THR A 811 -18.00 17.57 -10.27
CA THR A 811 -18.01 16.38 -11.15
C THR A 811 -18.99 15.31 -10.66
N GLU A 812 -19.58 14.55 -11.58
CA GLU A 812 -20.44 13.39 -11.25
C GLU A 812 -19.64 12.16 -10.78
N GLY A 813 -18.30 12.20 -10.87
CA GLY A 813 -17.41 11.18 -10.27
C GLY A 813 -16.12 10.90 -11.05
N MET A 814 -16.05 11.34 -12.30
CA MET A 814 -14.88 11.25 -13.19
C MET A 814 -14.53 12.64 -13.74
N PHE A 815 -13.24 12.95 -13.87
CA PHE A 815 -12.77 14.18 -14.52
C PHE A 815 -11.37 13.99 -15.12
N ALA A 816 -11.09 14.69 -16.22
CA ALA A 816 -9.76 14.74 -16.83
C ALA A 816 -9.11 16.10 -16.59
N ILE A 817 -7.81 16.10 -16.30
CA ILE A 817 -6.98 17.31 -16.34
C ILE A 817 -5.92 17.13 -17.41
N THR A 818 -5.82 18.09 -18.33
CA THR A 818 -4.90 18.06 -19.46
C THR A 818 -4.05 19.32 -19.51
N LEU A 819 -2.82 19.18 -20.02
CA LEU A 819 -1.95 20.29 -20.40
C LEU A 819 -2.00 20.42 -21.92
N LYS A 820 -2.34 21.62 -22.41
CA LYS A 820 -2.19 21.98 -23.83
C LYS A 820 -0.97 22.88 -23.98
N LEU A 821 -0.15 22.58 -24.98
CA LEU A 821 1.01 23.38 -25.40
C LEU A 821 0.76 23.87 -26.84
N GLY A 822 1.40 24.97 -27.24
CA GLY A 822 1.44 25.43 -28.63
C GLY A 822 0.12 26.03 -29.16
N SER A 823 -0.19 25.72 -30.42
CA SER A 823 -1.29 26.35 -31.17
C SER A 823 -2.68 25.85 -30.75
N LYS A 824 -3.74 26.50 -31.26
CA LYS A 824 -5.12 26.02 -31.06
C LYS A 824 -5.36 24.59 -31.60
N GLU A 825 -4.58 24.13 -32.57
CA GLU A 825 -4.77 22.84 -33.24
C GLU A 825 -4.02 21.68 -32.57
N GLU A 826 -3.04 21.94 -31.70
CA GLU A 826 -2.28 20.85 -31.05
C GLU A 826 -3.11 20.06 -30.02
N PRO A 827 -2.99 18.73 -29.94
CA PRO A 827 -3.72 17.94 -28.96
C PRO A 827 -3.23 18.21 -27.53
N SER A 828 -4.14 18.14 -26.55
CA SER A 828 -3.84 18.29 -25.13
C SER A 828 -3.49 16.95 -24.48
N SER A 829 -2.30 16.84 -23.88
CA SER A 829 -1.86 15.64 -23.16
C SER A 829 -2.49 15.55 -21.77
N ASN A 830 -2.84 14.35 -21.30
CA ASN A 830 -3.23 14.13 -19.91
C ASN A 830 -2.06 14.42 -18.96
N ILE A 831 -2.34 15.03 -17.80
CA ILE A 831 -1.37 15.09 -16.70
C ILE A 831 -1.31 13.73 -15.98
N SER A 832 -0.30 13.51 -15.13
CA SER A 832 -0.10 12.22 -14.46
C SER A 832 -1.31 11.79 -13.63
N GLY A 833 -1.76 10.55 -13.86
CA GLY A 833 -2.93 9.93 -13.24
C GLY A 833 -4.29 10.35 -13.83
N SER A 834 -4.34 11.27 -14.80
CA SER A 834 -5.58 11.67 -15.48
C SER A 834 -5.98 10.62 -16.54
N PRO A 835 -7.28 10.27 -16.71
CA PRO A 835 -8.45 10.81 -16.02
C PRO A 835 -8.67 10.23 -14.61
N PHE A 836 -9.02 11.09 -13.68
CA PHE A 836 -9.22 10.78 -12.27
C PHE A 836 -10.64 10.31 -11.98
N SER A 837 -10.77 9.30 -11.11
CA SER A 837 -12.01 9.00 -10.39
C SER A 837 -11.92 9.58 -8.99
N VAL A 838 -12.95 10.29 -8.51
CA VAL A 838 -12.96 10.88 -7.16
C VAL A 838 -12.69 9.83 -6.08
N GLN A 839 -13.25 8.61 -6.23
CA GLN A 839 -13.08 7.53 -5.27
C GLN A 839 -11.67 6.92 -5.32
N LYS A 840 -11.12 6.67 -6.52
CA LYS A 840 -9.71 6.24 -6.66
C LYS A 840 -8.74 7.29 -6.13
N LEU A 841 -9.02 8.58 -6.35
CA LEU A 841 -8.16 9.69 -5.94
C LEU A 841 -8.11 9.83 -4.41
N VAL A 842 -9.26 9.72 -3.74
CA VAL A 842 -9.33 9.67 -2.27
C VAL A 842 -8.58 8.46 -1.72
N ALA A 843 -8.71 7.27 -2.33
CA ALA A 843 -8.03 6.05 -1.88
C ALA A 843 -6.51 6.08 -2.14
N ALA A 844 -6.08 6.55 -3.31
CA ALA A 844 -4.65 6.63 -3.69
C ALA A 844 -3.89 7.69 -2.88
N GLN A 845 -4.58 8.74 -2.43
CA GLN A 845 -4.06 9.73 -1.47
C GLN A 845 -4.47 9.40 -0.03
N GLY A 846 -5.12 8.25 0.18
CA GLY A 846 -5.61 7.71 1.45
C GLY A 846 -6.37 8.68 2.36
N LEU A 847 -7.03 9.71 1.84
CA LEU A 847 -7.57 10.80 2.66
C LEU A 847 -8.68 10.34 3.63
N ASP A 848 -9.24 9.15 3.41
CA ASP A 848 -10.16 8.46 4.33
C ASP A 848 -9.46 7.69 5.46
N ALA A 849 -8.17 7.33 5.30
CA ALA A 849 -7.41 6.49 6.22
C ALA A 849 -7.36 7.09 7.64
N PRO A 850 -7.70 6.31 8.68
CA PRO A 850 -7.82 6.82 10.05
C PRO A 850 -6.51 6.85 10.86
N PHE A 851 -5.42 6.25 10.37
CA PHE A 851 -4.16 6.07 11.11
C PHE A 851 -2.92 6.69 10.42
N GLY A 852 -3.09 7.68 9.54
CA GLY A 852 -1.99 8.37 8.86
C GLY A 852 -1.42 7.63 7.64
N HIS A 853 -0.29 8.12 7.12
CA HIS A 853 0.34 7.68 5.86
C HIS A 853 1.85 7.54 5.93
N SER A 854 2.40 6.49 5.33
CA SER A 854 3.83 6.25 5.17
C SER A 854 4.59 7.36 4.41
N ASP A 855 3.90 8.29 3.74
CA ASP A 855 4.49 9.49 3.12
C ASP A 855 4.58 10.72 4.05
N HIS A 856 4.17 10.57 5.31
CA HIS A 856 4.25 11.57 6.39
C HIS A 856 3.52 12.90 6.13
N ARG A 857 2.51 12.95 5.24
CA ARG A 857 1.68 14.16 5.09
C ARG A 857 0.88 14.48 6.35
N LYS A 858 1.13 15.66 6.92
CA LYS A 858 0.29 16.25 7.98
C LYS A 858 -1.05 16.66 7.38
N ARG A 859 -2.17 16.21 7.96
CA ARG A 859 -3.49 16.85 7.77
C ARG A 859 -3.58 18.02 8.74
N LYS A 860 -3.91 19.23 8.27
CA LYS A 860 -3.98 20.41 9.13
C LYS A 860 -5.22 20.31 10.02
N ARG A 861 -5.08 20.63 11.32
CA ARG A 861 -6.20 20.54 12.26
C ARG A 861 -7.06 21.80 12.16
N ALA A 862 -8.37 21.65 12.05
CA ALA A 862 -9.31 22.75 12.23
C ALA A 862 -9.10 23.36 13.64
N GLY A 863 -8.53 24.57 13.67
CA GLY A 863 -7.95 25.18 14.88
C GLY A 863 -6.65 25.93 14.57
N GLU A 864 -5.82 25.41 13.66
CA GLU A 864 -4.63 26.10 13.12
C GLU A 864 -5.02 27.10 12.01
N ALA A 865 -6.04 27.92 12.28
CA ALA A 865 -6.22 29.18 11.58
C ALA A 865 -5.32 30.20 12.27
N GLU A 866 -4.25 30.65 11.62
CA GLU A 866 -3.49 31.80 12.09
C GLU A 866 -4.41 33.03 12.08
N GLY A 867 -4.88 33.41 13.27
CA GLY A 867 -5.62 34.66 13.44
C GLY A 867 -4.74 35.82 12.95
N PRO A 868 -5.25 36.73 12.10
CA PRO A 868 -4.43 37.72 11.41
C PRO A 868 -3.62 38.52 12.43
N ALA A 869 -2.29 38.42 12.34
CA ALA A 869 -1.37 38.93 13.34
C ALA A 869 -1.66 40.41 13.63
N LYS A 870 -2.20 40.69 14.81
CA LYS A 870 -2.57 42.05 15.23
C LYS A 870 -1.31 42.93 15.17
N LYS A 871 -1.24 43.82 14.16
CA LYS A 871 -0.15 44.79 14.01
C LYS A 871 0.00 45.57 15.31
N ARG A 872 1.03 45.22 16.09
CA ARG A 872 1.36 45.87 17.36
C ARG A 872 1.89 47.26 17.00
N ARG A 873 0.99 48.26 17.03
CA ARG A 873 1.34 49.67 16.82
C ARG A 873 2.47 50.01 17.78
N ARG A 874 3.58 50.55 17.26
CA ARG A 874 4.60 51.18 18.09
C ARG A 874 4.06 52.52 18.59
N THR A 875 4.16 52.70 19.89
CA THR A 875 4.31 53.97 20.61
C THR A 875 5.50 53.74 21.53
#